data_AF-A0A9E4LPZ1-F1
#
_entry.id   AF-A0A9E4LPZ1-F1
#
_cell.length_a   1.000
_cell.length_b   1.000
_cell.length_c   1.000
_cell.angle_alpha   90.00
_cell.angle_beta   90.00
_cell.angle_gamma   90.00
#
_symmetry.space_group_name_H-M   'P 1'
#
loop_
_entity.id
_entity.type
_entity.pdbx_description
1 polymer ?
#
loop_
_entity_poly.entity_id
_entity_poly.type
_entity_poly.pdbx_seq_one_letter_code
_entity_poly.pdbx_strand_id
1 'polypeptide(L)'
;MTVPMGDPAATAAGSVEPWAGEREPAQKPDEPSLSAGEWLTKNLFSSPVNALLTVVFSLFVFLVVRGLLNFMFSEERTWRAVKTNMRFLFTHAYPQEQYTRIWVCVGAIAVLSGLSVGLLARVGGGISMKKLSMNLMGTGAVIALGIVLREPSAIVDDEGLALHRDVSEAVGGSFAGWLDSNAFTVLAVLVLANVALAVWFHRQDTYLRGGPEPRIAHGALVLASFGVLMVQQYASGEVVRESFADAMLDRAWWWLAAAALAGAGAALWIGLGDARRRHTFVPAMYVFFAVAGVMVLSSWVYPWGHYGFLEGEFIAEPGSTVAMTTKLPWTVMLLLLVATYHLGRVLRAARAGPKLRVPLNLLWVLTPFVLYWAVLRDPDLDWDHVLSTDLPMALFFAAFGGLVMWFLAHPRIGEAGRVIAAVLVAVAALNWVAAYLGWYPMLQKARISFLLLAVVALLAHNFAGDRSQRMKLVAAWVATMAVFHWLVTLVNSPSTVDTPTDALIGGFGITLIVAVFTLLLAFPMGVLLALARTSKLPIFRVLSTAYIEVFRGVPLITVLFFFTLIFNLFLPQSMTLVDIAGATIGFALFSAAYLAENIRGGLQAVRRGQYEASDAVGLTTVQRTLFIVLPQALRVSIPPLVGQVIATFKETSLLAIVGIFDFLRIADKVISAQSEFLGVKREGLLFVSFIYWLFAYNMSKHSQRLEKRLGVGER
;
A
#
# COMPACT_ATOMS: atom_id res chain seq x y z
N MET A 1 -22.37 -60.40 -60.57
CA MET A 1 -21.07 -59.80 -60.26
C MET A 1 -21.19 -59.11 -58.92
N THR A 2 -20.32 -59.51 -58.00
CA THR A 2 -20.33 -59.28 -56.56
C THR A 2 -19.89 -57.86 -56.20
N VAL A 3 -20.72 -57.13 -55.47
CA VAL A 3 -20.33 -55.92 -54.73
C VAL A 3 -19.78 -56.39 -53.37
N PRO A 4 -18.54 -56.02 -52.98
CA PRO A 4 -17.96 -56.51 -51.74
C PRO A 4 -18.60 -55.84 -50.52
N MET A 5 -18.89 -56.67 -49.51
CA MET A 5 -19.38 -56.28 -48.18
C MET A 5 -18.30 -55.53 -47.41
N GLY A 6 -18.61 -54.30 -46.98
CA GLY A 6 -17.86 -53.57 -45.96
C GLY A 6 -18.22 -54.05 -44.57
N ASP A 7 -17.19 -54.17 -43.73
CA ASP A 7 -17.14 -54.65 -42.35
C ASP A 7 -18.22 -54.05 -41.40
N PRO A 8 -19.04 -54.86 -40.69
CA PRO A 8 -20.02 -54.36 -39.73
C PRO A 8 -19.42 -53.79 -38.42
N ALA A 9 -18.09 -53.82 -38.24
CA ALA A 9 -17.46 -53.32 -37.01
C ALA A 9 -17.26 -51.79 -36.96
N ALA A 10 -17.52 -51.05 -38.04
CA ALA A 10 -17.26 -49.61 -38.10
C ALA A 10 -18.41 -48.70 -37.57
N THR A 11 -19.57 -49.25 -37.18
CA THR A 11 -20.76 -48.47 -36.79
C THR A 11 -20.98 -48.33 -35.27
N ALA A 12 -19.98 -48.62 -34.42
CA ALA A 12 -20.12 -48.58 -32.96
C ALA A 12 -19.13 -47.67 -32.21
N ALA A 13 -18.57 -46.65 -32.89
CA ALA A 13 -17.81 -45.60 -32.22
C ALA A 13 -18.27 -44.24 -32.77
N GLY A 14 -19.42 -43.77 -32.28
CA GLY A 14 -19.85 -42.40 -32.50
C GLY A 14 -18.76 -41.45 -32.00
N SER A 15 -18.17 -40.70 -32.93
CA SER A 15 -17.33 -39.56 -32.63
C SER A 15 -18.13 -38.57 -31.80
N VAL A 16 -17.87 -38.53 -30.49
CA VAL A 16 -18.33 -37.44 -29.63
C VAL A 16 -17.63 -36.18 -30.15
N GLU A 17 -18.33 -35.40 -30.97
CA GLU A 17 -17.89 -34.03 -31.24
C GLU A 17 -17.81 -33.29 -29.90
N PRO A 18 -16.66 -32.67 -29.56
CA PRO A 18 -16.55 -31.87 -28.36
C PRO A 18 -17.54 -30.71 -28.45
N TRP A 19 -18.32 -30.51 -27.39
CA TRP A 19 -19.28 -29.40 -27.28
C TRP A 19 -18.59 -28.07 -27.62
N ALA A 20 -19.29 -27.19 -28.35
CA ALA A 20 -18.83 -25.88 -28.81
C ALA A 20 -18.57 -24.85 -27.68
N GLY A 21 -17.94 -25.26 -26.59
CA GLY A 21 -17.60 -24.47 -25.40
C GLY A 21 -16.14 -24.53 -24.97
N GLU A 22 -15.31 -25.42 -25.52
CA GLU A 22 -13.87 -25.47 -25.24
C GLU A 22 -13.08 -24.85 -26.40
N ARG A 23 -13.24 -23.53 -26.61
CA ARG A 23 -12.16 -22.80 -27.28
C ARG A 23 -11.02 -22.76 -26.27
N GLU A 24 -9.91 -23.43 -26.59
CA GLU A 24 -8.64 -23.18 -25.92
C GLU A 24 -8.48 -21.67 -25.76
N PRO A 25 -8.09 -21.16 -24.57
CA PRO A 25 -7.89 -19.74 -24.40
C PRO A 25 -6.90 -19.30 -25.48
N ALA A 26 -7.34 -18.42 -26.37
CA ALA A 26 -6.52 -17.94 -27.47
C ALA A 26 -5.16 -17.55 -26.91
N GLN A 27 -4.13 -18.34 -27.22
CA GLN A 27 -2.77 -17.96 -26.91
C GLN A 27 -2.57 -16.61 -27.58
N LYS A 28 -2.19 -15.59 -26.79
CA LYS A 28 -1.71 -14.34 -27.37
C LYS A 28 -0.69 -14.73 -28.44
N PRO A 29 -0.80 -14.21 -29.68
CA PRO A 29 0.28 -14.37 -30.63
C PRO A 29 1.54 -13.97 -29.89
N ASP A 30 2.56 -14.84 -29.88
CA ASP A 30 3.86 -14.47 -29.35
C ASP A 30 4.27 -13.20 -30.11
N GLU A 31 4.16 -12.04 -29.46
CA GLU A 31 4.66 -10.80 -30.05
C GLU A 31 6.13 -11.08 -30.35
N PRO A 32 6.57 -11.01 -31.62
CA PRO A 32 7.96 -11.27 -31.94
C PRO A 32 8.79 -10.36 -31.05
N SER A 33 9.68 -10.96 -30.24
CA SER A 33 10.50 -10.21 -29.31
C SER A 33 11.42 -9.33 -30.13
N LEU A 34 10.99 -8.08 -30.35
CA LEU A 34 11.78 -7.07 -31.05
C LEU A 34 13.14 -7.00 -30.37
N SER A 35 14.21 -6.92 -31.17
CA SER A 35 15.51 -6.55 -30.63
C SER A 35 15.39 -5.18 -29.92
N ALA A 36 16.27 -4.90 -28.96
CA ALA A 36 16.21 -3.63 -28.23
C ALA A 36 16.23 -2.41 -29.18
N GLY A 37 17.00 -2.48 -30.27
CA GLY A 37 17.04 -1.46 -31.32
C GLY A 37 15.70 -1.32 -32.05
N GLU A 38 15.13 -2.42 -32.54
CA GLU A 38 13.84 -2.41 -33.24
C GLU A 38 12.70 -1.91 -32.35
N TRP A 39 12.72 -2.27 -31.07
CA TRP A 39 11.75 -1.77 -30.09
C TRP A 39 11.88 -0.26 -29.89
N LEU A 40 13.11 0.27 -29.77
CA LEU A 40 13.36 1.72 -29.64
C LEU A 40 12.88 2.48 -30.87
N THR A 41 13.23 2.02 -32.08
CA THR A 41 12.74 2.64 -33.33
C THR A 41 11.22 2.58 -33.44
N LYS A 42 10.59 1.47 -33.03
CA LYS A 42 9.13 1.32 -33.16
C LYS A 42 8.35 2.13 -32.12
N ASN A 43 8.85 2.27 -30.89
CA ASN A 43 8.10 2.88 -29.79
C ASN A 43 8.49 4.34 -29.51
N LEU A 44 9.77 4.69 -29.67
CA LEU A 44 10.30 6.01 -29.33
C LEU A 44 10.63 6.86 -30.56
N PHE A 45 11.19 6.25 -31.61
CA PHE A 45 11.66 6.97 -32.81
C PHE A 45 10.86 6.64 -34.08
N SER A 46 9.58 6.30 -33.94
CA SER A 46 8.75 5.82 -35.07
C SER A 46 8.37 6.89 -36.08
N SER A 47 8.51 8.17 -35.72
CA SER A 47 8.30 9.32 -36.60
C SER A 47 9.24 10.46 -36.19
N PRO A 48 9.50 11.45 -37.04
CA PRO A 48 10.29 12.62 -36.67
C PRO A 48 9.71 13.38 -35.46
N VAL A 49 8.39 13.42 -35.33
CA VAL A 49 7.70 14.03 -34.18
C VAL A 49 7.92 13.21 -32.91
N ASN A 50 7.81 11.88 -32.99
CA ASN A 50 8.07 11.00 -31.84
C ASN A 50 9.56 11.02 -31.45
N ALA A 51 10.47 11.14 -32.41
CA ALA A 51 11.89 11.30 -32.16
C ALA A 51 12.17 12.61 -31.41
N LEU A 52 11.59 13.73 -31.86
CA LEU A 52 11.70 15.02 -31.18
C LEU A 52 11.11 14.97 -29.77
N LEU A 53 9.88 14.44 -29.62
CA LEU A 53 9.23 14.27 -28.33
C LEU A 53 10.04 13.39 -27.39
N THR A 54 10.62 12.29 -27.89
CA THR A 54 11.49 11.41 -27.12
C THR A 54 12.72 12.17 -26.63
N VAL A 55 13.42 12.89 -27.51
CA VAL A 55 14.62 13.65 -27.11
C VAL A 55 14.29 14.73 -26.09
N VAL A 56 13.24 15.53 -26.32
CA VAL A 56 12.80 16.59 -25.40
C VAL A 56 12.37 16.01 -24.06
N PHE A 57 11.59 14.93 -24.06
CA PHE A 57 11.13 14.28 -22.83
C PHE A 57 12.27 13.59 -22.08
N SER A 58 13.19 12.93 -22.80
CA SER A 58 14.40 12.35 -22.20
C SER A 58 15.29 13.42 -21.58
N LEU A 59 15.47 14.57 -22.24
CA LEU A 59 16.20 15.71 -21.68
C LEU A 59 15.49 16.28 -20.45
N PHE A 60 14.17 16.45 -20.51
CA PHE A 60 13.37 16.90 -19.37
C PHE A 60 13.49 15.94 -18.18
N VAL A 61 13.32 14.64 -18.39
CA VAL A 61 13.48 13.61 -17.35
C VAL A 61 14.90 13.63 -16.81
N PHE A 62 15.91 13.75 -17.67
CA PHE A 62 17.31 13.87 -17.25
C PHE A 62 17.52 15.08 -16.35
N LEU A 63 17.03 16.27 -16.73
CA LEU A 63 17.15 17.50 -15.94
C LEU A 63 16.41 17.40 -14.61
N VAL A 64 15.22 16.80 -14.60
CA VAL A 64 14.44 16.59 -13.36
C VAL A 64 15.14 15.59 -12.44
N VAL A 65 15.60 14.44 -12.95
CA VAL A 65 16.31 13.43 -12.16
C VAL A 65 17.63 13.99 -11.64
N ARG A 66 18.41 14.69 -12.48
CA ARG A 66 19.62 15.40 -12.06
C ARG A 66 19.32 16.42 -10.97
N GLY A 67 18.31 17.28 -11.17
CA GLY A 67 17.90 18.29 -10.19
C GLY A 67 17.45 17.67 -8.86
N LEU A 68 16.71 16.56 -8.91
CA LEU A 68 16.29 15.82 -7.72
C LEU A 68 17.47 15.17 -7.00
N LEU A 69 18.41 14.54 -7.72
CA LEU A 69 19.60 13.94 -7.13
C LEU A 69 20.50 15.01 -6.50
N ASN A 70 20.74 16.11 -7.22
CA ASN A 70 21.50 17.25 -6.71
C ASN A 70 20.82 17.84 -5.47
N PHE A 71 19.50 17.98 -5.48
CA PHE A 71 18.77 18.39 -4.28
C PHE A 71 18.92 17.35 -3.16
N MET A 72 18.68 16.07 -3.41
CA MET A 72 18.70 15.04 -2.38
C MET A 72 20.04 14.92 -1.66
N PHE A 73 21.12 15.13 -2.40
CA PHE A 73 22.46 14.91 -1.89
C PHE A 73 23.26 16.20 -1.68
N SER A 74 22.67 17.37 -1.86
CA SER A 74 23.32 18.67 -1.62
C SER A 74 23.65 18.85 -0.13
N GLU A 75 24.86 19.32 0.15
CA GLU A 75 25.39 19.57 1.50
C GLU A 75 24.67 20.71 2.22
N GLU A 76 24.11 21.67 1.46
CA GLU A 76 23.29 22.77 1.98
C GLU A 76 21.93 22.29 2.51
N ARG A 77 21.52 21.06 2.20
CA ARG A 77 20.19 20.55 2.57
C ARG A 77 20.16 20.00 3.97
N THR A 78 19.23 20.52 4.74
CA THR A 78 19.08 20.21 6.16
C THR A 78 18.14 19.02 6.34
N TRP A 79 18.53 17.85 5.82
CA TRP A 79 17.84 16.57 6.08
C TRP A 79 17.72 16.23 7.57
N ARG A 80 18.50 16.92 8.42
CA ARG A 80 18.33 16.95 9.87
C ARG A 80 16.92 17.35 10.28
N ALA A 81 16.29 18.31 9.60
CA ALA A 81 14.92 18.73 9.88
C ALA A 81 13.93 17.56 9.83
N VAL A 82 14.03 16.73 8.78
CA VAL A 82 13.19 15.54 8.60
C VAL A 82 13.51 14.48 9.66
N LYS A 83 14.79 14.22 9.93
CA LYS A 83 15.23 13.22 10.92
C LYS A 83 14.83 13.57 12.35
N THR A 84 15.11 14.80 12.79
CA THR A 84 14.75 15.30 14.14
C THR A 84 13.24 15.29 14.34
N ASN A 85 12.47 15.53 13.28
CA ASN A 85 11.01 15.56 13.32
C ASN A 85 10.32 14.25 12.90
N MET A 86 11.05 13.13 12.81
CA MET A 86 10.45 11.80 12.58
C MET A 86 9.34 11.51 13.59
N ARG A 87 9.53 11.95 14.84
CA ARG A 87 8.51 11.85 15.87
C ARG A 87 7.23 12.58 15.44
N PHE A 88 7.29 13.85 15.08
CA PHE A 88 6.10 14.60 14.61
C PHE A 88 5.42 13.94 13.40
N LEU A 89 6.20 13.44 12.46
CA LEU A 89 5.71 12.80 11.25
C LEU A 89 4.98 11.47 11.52
N PHE A 90 5.42 10.66 12.49
CA PHE A 90 4.90 9.31 12.70
C PHE A 90 4.15 9.10 14.03
N THR A 91 4.65 9.66 15.13
CA THR A 91 4.12 9.42 16.49
C THR A 91 3.72 10.69 17.26
N HIS A 92 3.85 11.88 16.68
CA HIS A 92 3.53 13.20 17.27
C HIS A 92 3.95 13.34 18.75
N ALA A 93 2.98 13.56 19.64
CA ALA A 93 3.18 13.79 21.06
C ALA A 93 3.27 12.49 21.88
N TYR A 94 3.21 11.31 21.27
CA TYR A 94 3.13 10.05 21.99
C TYR A 94 4.31 9.89 22.97
N PRO A 95 4.10 9.61 24.27
CA PRO A 95 5.18 9.54 25.25
C PRO A 95 6.18 8.42 24.95
N GLN A 96 7.48 8.73 25.06
CA GLN A 96 8.54 7.77 24.75
C GLN A 96 8.47 6.51 25.64
N GLU A 97 8.10 6.69 26.91
CA GLU A 97 7.93 5.61 27.88
C GLU A 97 6.86 4.59 27.46
N GLN A 98 5.90 5.00 26.64
CA GLN A 98 4.80 4.17 26.18
C GLN A 98 5.03 3.55 24.80
N TYR A 99 6.18 3.76 24.16
CA TYR A 99 6.46 3.26 22.79
C TYR A 99 6.31 1.74 22.65
N THR A 100 6.41 0.98 23.74
CA THR A 100 6.09 -0.45 23.79
C THR A 100 4.69 -0.75 23.23
N ARG A 101 3.69 0.11 23.49
CA ARG A 101 2.32 -0.04 22.95
C ARG A 101 2.30 0.04 21.42
N ILE A 102 3.06 0.97 20.84
CA ILE A 102 3.23 1.10 19.39
C ILE A 102 3.85 -0.18 18.82
N TRP A 103 4.90 -0.70 19.45
CA TRP A 103 5.55 -1.94 19.01
C TRP A 103 4.64 -3.16 19.10
N VAL A 104 3.80 -3.27 20.14
CA VAL A 104 2.77 -4.33 20.23
C VAL A 104 1.79 -4.23 19.05
N CYS A 105 1.40 -3.02 18.66
CA CYS A 105 0.51 -2.81 17.52
C CYS A 105 1.15 -3.21 16.19
N VAL A 106 2.41 -2.82 15.97
CA VAL A 106 3.20 -3.27 14.82
C VAL A 106 3.34 -4.80 14.82
N GLY A 107 3.53 -5.41 15.99
CA GLY A 107 3.57 -6.85 16.18
C GLY A 107 2.28 -7.55 15.77
N ALA A 108 1.12 -7.03 16.19
CA ALA A 108 -0.18 -7.57 15.79
C ALA A 108 -0.37 -7.51 14.26
N ILE A 109 0.02 -6.39 13.63
CA ILE A 109 -0.02 -6.25 12.16
C ILE A 109 0.94 -7.26 11.49
N ALA A 110 2.15 -7.42 12.02
CA ALA A 110 3.12 -8.38 11.49
C ALA A 110 2.61 -9.83 11.58
N VAL A 111 2.00 -10.20 12.72
CA VAL A 111 1.40 -11.53 12.94
C VAL A 111 0.26 -11.79 11.96
N LEU A 112 -0.68 -10.86 11.84
CA LEU A 112 -1.81 -11.01 10.94
C LEU A 112 -1.36 -11.07 9.48
N SER A 113 -0.36 -10.26 9.11
CA SER A 113 0.24 -10.25 7.77
C SER A 113 0.93 -11.57 7.45
N GLY A 114 1.78 -12.06 8.36
CA GLY A 114 2.47 -13.34 8.20
C GLY A 114 1.48 -14.49 8.05
N LEU A 115 0.51 -14.62 8.98
CA LEU A 115 -0.53 -15.64 8.92
C LEU A 115 -1.34 -15.58 7.61
N SER A 116 -1.76 -14.38 7.21
CA SER A 116 -2.57 -14.18 5.98
C SER A 116 -1.80 -14.60 4.75
N VAL A 117 -0.56 -14.14 4.63
CA VAL A 117 0.29 -14.52 3.52
C VAL A 117 0.57 -16.03 3.56
N GLY A 118 0.87 -16.63 4.71
CA GLY A 118 1.11 -18.07 4.83
C GLY A 118 -0.10 -18.93 4.43
N LEU A 119 -1.30 -18.54 4.87
CA LEU A 119 -2.56 -19.24 4.58
C LEU A 119 -3.03 -19.04 3.14
N LEU A 120 -2.82 -17.85 2.56
CA LEU A 120 -3.36 -17.45 1.26
C LEU A 120 -2.36 -17.61 0.11
N ALA A 121 -1.06 -17.70 0.38
CA ALA A 121 -0.03 -17.81 -0.65
C ALA A 121 -0.10 -19.15 -1.38
N ARG A 122 -1.02 -19.30 -2.36
CA ARG A 122 -0.83 -20.26 -3.46
C ARG A 122 0.60 -20.09 -3.94
N VAL A 123 1.40 -21.16 -3.88
CA VAL A 123 2.85 -21.21 -4.14
C VAL A 123 3.28 -19.96 -4.91
N GLY A 124 3.86 -19.01 -4.17
CA GLY A 124 4.04 -17.65 -4.63
C GLY A 124 4.71 -17.66 -5.99
N GLY A 125 4.13 -16.95 -6.95
CA GLY A 125 4.71 -16.80 -8.28
C GLY A 125 6.18 -16.48 -8.10
N GLY A 126 7.04 -17.40 -8.55
CA GLY A 126 8.46 -17.24 -8.35
C GLY A 126 8.93 -16.00 -9.08
N ILE A 127 9.93 -15.33 -8.53
CA ILE A 127 10.68 -14.39 -9.32
C ILE A 127 11.52 -15.25 -10.27
N SER A 128 11.28 -15.13 -11.56
CA SER A 128 12.15 -15.74 -12.57
C SER A 128 13.56 -15.23 -12.31
N MET A 129 14.54 -16.14 -12.27
CA MET A 129 15.92 -15.74 -12.08
C MET A 129 16.40 -14.70 -13.11
N LYS A 130 15.89 -14.74 -14.35
CA LYS A 130 16.10 -13.68 -15.35
C LYS A 130 15.62 -12.31 -14.86
N LYS A 131 14.43 -12.25 -14.27
CA LYS A 131 13.85 -11.01 -13.72
C LYS A 131 14.62 -10.53 -12.49
N LEU A 132 15.08 -11.44 -11.63
CA LEU A 132 15.93 -11.12 -10.49
C LEU A 132 17.27 -10.52 -10.95
N SER A 133 17.91 -11.17 -11.91
CA SER A 133 19.13 -10.69 -12.57
C SER A 133 18.95 -9.29 -13.18
N MET A 134 17.91 -9.09 -14.00
CA MET A 134 17.61 -7.78 -14.59
C MET A 134 17.38 -6.69 -13.53
N ASN A 135 16.70 -7.02 -12.42
CA ASN A 135 16.51 -6.08 -11.33
C ASN A 135 17.83 -5.70 -10.66
N LEU A 136 18.71 -6.68 -10.38
CA LEU A 136 20.03 -6.42 -9.78
C LEU A 136 20.91 -5.56 -10.69
N MET A 137 20.93 -5.85 -12.00
CA MET A 137 21.62 -5.04 -13.00
C MET A 137 21.03 -3.63 -13.07
N GLY A 138 19.70 -3.50 -13.11
CA GLY A 138 19.02 -2.21 -13.12
C GLY A 138 19.30 -1.39 -11.86
N THR A 139 19.30 -2.02 -10.68
CA THR A 139 19.66 -1.35 -9.42
C THR A 139 21.12 -0.90 -9.43
N GLY A 140 22.05 -1.75 -9.87
CA GLY A 140 23.47 -1.36 -10.03
C GLY A 140 23.64 -0.19 -11.01
N ALA A 141 22.94 -0.22 -12.15
CA ALA A 141 22.96 0.85 -13.14
C ALA A 141 22.37 2.17 -12.60
N VAL A 142 21.28 2.10 -11.83
CA VAL A 142 20.68 3.29 -11.19
C VAL A 142 21.63 3.89 -10.15
N ILE A 143 22.32 3.06 -9.36
CA ILE A 143 23.32 3.55 -8.40
C ILE A 143 24.47 4.22 -9.16
N ALA A 144 25.03 3.57 -10.18
CA ALA A 144 26.11 4.13 -11.00
C ALA A 144 25.68 5.45 -11.66
N LEU A 145 24.50 5.48 -12.29
CA LEU A 145 23.95 6.69 -12.91
C LEU A 145 23.72 7.79 -11.87
N GLY A 146 23.23 7.45 -10.67
CA GLY A 146 23.06 8.39 -9.57
C GLY A 146 24.36 9.06 -9.14
N ILE A 147 25.48 8.33 -9.18
CA ILE A 147 26.79 8.89 -8.85
C ILE A 147 27.31 9.78 -10.00
N VAL A 148 27.09 9.40 -11.28
CA VAL A 148 27.50 10.21 -12.44
C VAL A 148 26.71 11.52 -12.56
N LEU A 149 25.40 11.48 -12.28
CA LEU A 149 24.51 12.63 -12.46
C LEU A 149 24.61 13.67 -11.35
N ARG A 150 25.31 13.36 -10.25
CA ARG A 150 25.49 14.29 -9.13
C ARG A 150 26.62 15.26 -9.42
N GLU A 151 26.37 16.54 -9.23
CA GLU A 151 27.42 17.56 -9.26
C GLU A 151 28.33 17.47 -8.02
N PRO A 152 29.65 17.69 -8.16
CA PRO A 152 30.53 17.85 -7.01
C PRO A 152 30.07 19.05 -6.17
N SER A 153 29.71 18.83 -4.90
CA SER A 153 29.43 19.93 -3.98
C SER A 153 30.74 20.47 -3.41
N ALA A 154 30.92 21.79 -3.49
CA ALA A 154 31.95 22.52 -2.76
C ALA A 154 31.36 23.04 -1.46
N ILE A 155 32.12 22.96 -0.37
CA ILE A 155 31.72 23.55 0.91
C ILE A 155 31.73 25.07 0.73
N VAL A 156 30.71 25.75 1.22
CA VAL A 156 30.54 27.21 1.11
C VAL A 156 30.47 27.77 2.54
N ASP A 157 31.13 28.89 2.81
CA ASP A 157 31.08 29.57 4.10
C ASP A 157 29.72 30.24 4.36
N ASP A 158 29.55 30.81 5.56
CA ASP A 158 28.32 31.48 5.99
C ASP A 158 27.96 32.72 5.12
N GLU A 159 28.87 33.20 4.28
CA GLU A 159 28.66 34.32 3.34
C GLU A 159 28.34 33.86 1.90
N GLY A 160 28.29 32.55 1.63
CA GLY A 160 28.00 32.04 0.30
C GLY A 160 29.22 31.93 -0.62
N LEU A 161 30.45 32.04 -0.08
CA LEU A 161 31.71 31.85 -0.80
C LEU A 161 32.21 30.42 -0.64
N ALA A 162 32.51 29.73 -1.74
CA ALA A 162 33.06 28.38 -1.70
C ALA A 162 34.37 28.39 -0.89
N LEU A 163 34.40 27.67 0.24
CA LEU A 163 35.58 27.39 1.04
C LEU A 163 36.59 26.64 0.18
N HIS A 164 37.40 27.39 -0.55
CA HIS A 164 38.66 26.91 -1.08
C HIS A 164 39.57 26.67 0.12
N ARG A 165 39.48 25.49 0.75
CA ARG A 165 40.73 24.88 1.24
C ARG A 165 41.61 24.72 0.01
N ASP A 166 42.87 25.09 0.07
CA ASP A 166 43.88 24.92 -0.98
C ASP A 166 44.03 23.44 -1.36
N VAL A 167 43.04 22.99 -2.11
CA VAL A 167 42.95 21.74 -2.83
C VAL A 167 43.60 21.97 -4.22
N SER A 168 43.99 23.20 -4.56
CA SER A 168 44.80 23.53 -5.73
C SER A 168 46.19 22.87 -5.70
N GLU A 169 46.80 22.65 -4.52
CA GLU A 169 48.07 21.92 -4.41
C GLU A 169 47.90 20.40 -4.23
N ALA A 170 46.75 19.91 -3.75
CA ALA A 170 46.48 18.47 -3.59
C ALA A 170 45.70 17.82 -4.76
N VAL A 171 44.92 18.61 -5.52
CA VAL A 171 44.05 18.19 -6.64
C VAL A 171 44.39 18.93 -7.94
N GLY A 172 45.40 19.81 -7.92
CA GLY A 172 45.99 20.42 -9.13
C GLY A 172 46.48 19.43 -10.20
N GLY A 173 46.42 18.12 -9.96
CA GLY A 173 46.73 17.08 -10.93
C GLY A 173 45.60 16.16 -11.39
N SER A 174 44.42 16.09 -10.75
CA SER A 174 43.58 14.87 -10.93
C SER A 174 42.10 15.02 -11.25
N PHE A 175 41.43 16.16 -11.03
CA PHE A 175 39.98 16.26 -11.27
C PHE A 175 39.56 17.22 -12.39
N ALA A 176 40.16 18.41 -12.48
CA ALA A 176 39.93 19.31 -13.61
C ALA A 176 40.49 18.74 -14.94
N GLY A 177 41.67 18.10 -14.89
CA GLY A 177 42.20 17.32 -16.02
C GLY A 177 41.40 16.05 -16.34
N TRP A 178 40.65 15.52 -15.38
CA TRP A 178 39.79 14.35 -15.58
C TRP A 178 38.46 14.71 -16.26
N LEU A 179 37.85 15.86 -15.91
CA LEU A 179 36.60 16.34 -16.51
C LEU A 179 36.77 16.79 -17.97
N ASP A 180 37.83 17.53 -18.29
CA ASP A 180 38.10 17.97 -19.68
C ASP A 180 38.51 16.81 -20.61
N SER A 181 39.07 15.72 -20.07
CA SER A 181 39.53 14.57 -20.84
C SER A 181 38.51 13.43 -20.96
N ASN A 182 37.43 13.43 -20.16
CA ASN A 182 36.58 12.24 -20.00
C ASN A 182 35.06 12.44 -20.09
N ALA A 183 34.52 13.63 -20.32
CA ALA A 183 33.08 13.75 -20.65
C ALA A 183 32.74 13.00 -21.96
N PHE A 184 33.63 13.11 -22.96
CA PHE A 184 33.54 12.35 -24.21
C PHE A 184 33.99 10.90 -24.02
N THR A 185 34.98 10.64 -23.15
CA THR A 185 35.55 9.30 -22.91
C THR A 185 34.68 8.43 -22.02
N VAL A 186 33.88 8.96 -21.09
CA VAL A 186 32.91 8.18 -20.28
C VAL A 186 31.68 7.84 -21.13
N LEU A 187 31.21 8.77 -21.97
CA LEU A 187 30.17 8.49 -22.95
C LEU A 187 30.68 7.50 -24.02
N ALA A 188 31.91 7.68 -24.50
CA ALA A 188 32.56 6.78 -25.44
C ALA A 188 32.95 5.44 -24.79
N VAL A 189 33.29 5.35 -23.50
CA VAL A 189 33.56 4.09 -22.80
C VAL A 189 32.27 3.35 -22.49
N LEU A 190 31.16 4.04 -22.19
CA LEU A 190 29.86 3.40 -22.06
C LEU A 190 29.32 2.93 -23.42
N VAL A 191 29.53 3.70 -24.49
CA VAL A 191 29.20 3.29 -25.86
C VAL A 191 30.15 2.21 -26.36
N LEU A 192 31.46 2.32 -26.15
CA LEU A 192 32.48 1.32 -26.51
C LEU A 192 32.42 0.08 -25.62
N ALA A 193 31.95 0.14 -24.39
CA ALA A 193 31.69 -1.04 -23.56
C ALA A 193 30.43 -1.75 -24.04
N ASN A 194 29.39 -1.02 -24.45
CA ASN A 194 28.21 -1.62 -25.08
C ASN A 194 28.52 -2.16 -26.49
N VAL A 195 29.36 -1.49 -27.27
CA VAL A 195 29.86 -1.93 -28.58
C VAL A 195 30.88 -3.05 -28.42
N ALA A 196 31.75 -3.05 -27.42
CA ALA A 196 32.69 -4.13 -27.13
C ALA A 196 31.97 -5.36 -26.57
N LEU A 197 30.91 -5.19 -25.77
CA LEU A 197 30.00 -6.30 -25.44
C LEU A 197 29.34 -6.83 -26.72
N ALA A 198 28.78 -5.96 -27.56
CA ALA A 198 28.13 -6.35 -28.81
C ALA A 198 29.10 -7.03 -29.80
N VAL A 199 30.35 -6.57 -29.90
CA VAL A 199 31.42 -7.11 -30.74
C VAL A 199 32.02 -8.39 -30.14
N TRP A 200 32.11 -8.50 -28.81
CA TRP A 200 32.50 -9.74 -28.13
C TRP A 200 31.45 -10.84 -28.32
N PHE A 201 30.17 -10.48 -28.27
CA PHE A 201 29.07 -11.38 -28.59
C PHE A 201 29.00 -11.73 -30.09
N HIS A 202 29.26 -10.77 -30.99
CA HIS A 202 29.35 -11.05 -32.43
C HIS A 202 30.56 -11.95 -32.77
N ARG A 203 31.67 -11.82 -32.04
CA ARG A 203 32.86 -12.68 -32.21
C ARG A 203 32.67 -14.10 -31.69
N GLN A 204 31.86 -14.34 -30.66
CA GLN A 204 31.57 -15.70 -30.21
C GLN A 204 30.77 -16.52 -31.25
N ASP A 205 29.99 -15.86 -32.12
CA ASP A 205 29.33 -16.52 -33.26
C ASP A 205 30.32 -17.05 -34.32
N THR A 206 31.52 -16.46 -34.41
CA THR A 206 32.60 -16.96 -35.28
C THR A 206 33.45 -18.07 -34.69
N TYR A 207 33.45 -18.28 -33.37
CA TYR A 207 34.24 -19.35 -32.72
C TYR A 207 33.56 -20.73 -32.75
N LEU A 208 32.26 -20.79 -33.06
CA LEU A 208 31.56 -22.04 -33.40
C LEU A 208 31.94 -22.59 -34.79
N ARG A 209 32.89 -21.95 -35.50
CA ARG A 209 33.47 -22.42 -36.78
C ARG A 209 34.98 -22.74 -36.68
N GLY A 210 35.44 -23.26 -35.55
CA GLY A 210 36.66 -24.09 -35.48
C GLY A 210 38.01 -23.37 -35.58
N GLY A 211 38.34 -22.49 -34.63
CA GLY A 211 39.69 -21.93 -34.44
C GLY A 211 40.27 -22.24 -33.05
N PRO A 212 41.60 -22.34 -32.88
CA PRO A 212 42.22 -22.93 -31.68
C PRO A 212 42.22 -22.01 -30.44
N GLU A 213 42.21 -22.63 -29.26
CA GLU A 213 42.20 -21.99 -27.93
C GLU A 213 43.51 -21.24 -27.59
N PRO A 214 43.40 -20.15 -26.80
CA PRO A 214 44.44 -19.75 -25.88
C PRO A 214 44.06 -20.06 -24.42
N ARG A 215 44.97 -20.78 -23.74
CA ARG A 215 44.97 -20.97 -22.28
C ARG A 215 45.08 -19.62 -21.56
N ILE A 216 44.19 -19.37 -20.60
CA ILE A 216 44.39 -18.32 -19.59
C ILE A 216 44.34 -18.98 -18.22
N ALA A 217 45.44 -18.86 -17.49
CA ALA A 217 45.61 -19.35 -16.14
C ALA A 217 45.64 -18.16 -15.16
N HIS A 218 45.13 -18.40 -13.96
CA HIS A 218 45.20 -17.60 -12.71
C HIS A 218 44.33 -16.32 -12.71
N GLY A 219 43.26 -16.16 -11.91
CA GLY A 219 42.84 -16.96 -10.75
C GLY A 219 43.58 -16.63 -9.46
N ALA A 220 44.12 -15.41 -9.28
CA ALA A 220 44.56 -14.89 -7.98
C ALA A 220 44.94 -13.41 -8.08
N LEU A 221 44.00 -12.46 -7.88
CA LEU A 221 44.32 -11.10 -7.41
C LEU A 221 43.07 -10.29 -6.99
N VAL A 222 42.18 -10.87 -6.18
CA VAL A 222 40.98 -10.15 -5.64
C VAL A 222 40.90 -10.18 -4.11
N LEU A 223 41.86 -10.81 -3.42
CA LEU A 223 41.82 -10.96 -1.96
C LEU A 223 43.05 -10.40 -1.22
N ALA A 224 43.93 -9.63 -1.88
CA ALA A 224 45.20 -9.20 -1.29
C ALA A 224 45.44 -7.68 -1.25
N SER A 225 44.41 -6.84 -1.43
CA SER A 225 44.50 -5.38 -1.22
C SER A 225 43.67 -4.90 -0.02
N PHE A 226 43.37 -5.82 0.90
CA PHE A 226 42.49 -5.68 2.06
C PHE A 226 43.09 -4.88 3.24
N GLY A 227 43.99 -3.93 3.00
CA GLY A 227 44.51 -3.09 4.07
C GLY A 227 45.44 -1.98 3.60
N VAL A 228 45.26 -0.82 4.25
CA VAL A 228 46.18 0.33 4.32
C VAL A 228 45.97 1.45 3.27
N LEU A 229 45.97 2.69 3.79
CA LEU A 229 45.87 4.04 3.19
C LEU A 229 44.43 4.57 3.05
N MET A 230 44.00 5.60 3.78
CA MET A 230 44.63 6.92 3.93
C MET A 230 44.42 7.50 5.34
N VAL A 231 45.52 7.83 6.02
CA VAL A 231 45.53 8.72 7.20
C VAL A 231 45.67 10.15 6.66
N GLN A 232 44.60 10.94 6.70
CA GLN A 232 44.71 12.40 6.62
C GLN A 232 44.83 12.94 8.05
N GLN A 233 45.97 13.55 8.36
CA GLN A 233 46.17 14.31 9.60
C GLN A 233 45.29 15.56 9.56
N TYR A 234 44.21 15.56 10.33
CA TYR A 234 43.42 16.75 10.61
C TYR A 234 43.97 17.44 11.87
N ALA A 235 44.22 18.74 11.78
CA ALA A 235 44.64 19.56 12.91
C ALA A 235 43.55 19.58 14.01
N SER A 236 44.01 19.59 15.25
CA SER A 236 43.24 19.38 16.48
C SER A 236 42.05 20.34 16.66
N GLY A 237 40.85 19.79 16.91
CA GLY A 237 39.82 20.41 17.76
C GLY A 237 38.49 20.79 17.12
N GLU A 238 38.33 20.74 15.80
CA GLU A 238 37.05 21.06 15.13
C GLU A 238 36.40 19.82 14.50
N VAL A 239 35.08 19.68 14.67
CA VAL A 239 34.27 18.68 13.97
C VAL A 239 34.18 19.09 12.50
N VAL A 240 35.12 18.61 11.68
CA VAL A 240 35.13 18.82 10.24
C VAL A 240 34.05 17.97 9.59
N ARG A 241 33.15 18.60 8.83
CA ARG A 241 32.16 17.90 7.99
C ARG A 241 32.82 17.56 6.65
N GLU A 242 32.72 16.30 6.22
CA GLU A 242 33.31 15.80 4.97
C GLU A 242 32.84 16.59 3.73
N SER A 243 33.78 16.93 2.84
CA SER A 243 33.47 17.39 1.48
C SER A 243 32.95 16.21 0.65
N PHE A 244 32.04 16.42 -0.30
CA PHE A 244 31.56 15.33 -1.17
C PHE A 244 32.65 14.55 -1.90
N ALA A 245 33.75 15.21 -2.29
CA ALA A 245 34.86 14.55 -2.96
C ALA A 245 35.54 13.54 -2.02
N ASP A 246 35.82 13.92 -0.78
CA ASP A 246 36.34 13.02 0.26
C ASP A 246 35.31 11.93 0.60
N ALA A 247 34.04 12.30 0.67
CA ALA A 247 32.91 11.42 0.91
C ALA A 247 32.63 10.43 -0.23
N MET A 248 33.10 10.65 -1.46
CA MET A 248 32.98 9.72 -2.59
C MET A 248 34.23 8.87 -2.79
N LEU A 249 35.41 9.43 -2.49
CA LEU A 249 36.67 8.69 -2.50
C LEU A 249 36.72 7.68 -1.34
N ASP A 250 36.35 8.10 -0.12
CA ASP A 250 36.18 7.22 1.04
C ASP A 250 35.08 6.17 0.77
N ARG A 251 34.04 6.59 0.04
CA ARG A 251 32.92 5.73 -0.33
C ARG A 251 33.02 5.13 -1.72
N ALA A 252 34.24 4.90 -2.23
CA ALA A 252 34.50 4.13 -3.46
C ALA A 252 33.79 2.76 -3.46
N TRP A 253 33.46 2.27 -2.27
CA TRP A 253 32.61 1.09 -2.06
C TRP A 253 31.21 1.20 -2.70
N TRP A 254 30.64 2.39 -2.95
CA TRP A 254 29.36 2.52 -3.66
C TRP A 254 29.49 2.18 -5.14
N TRP A 255 30.58 2.59 -5.78
CA TRP A 255 30.90 2.17 -7.14
C TRP A 255 31.17 0.67 -7.20
N LEU A 256 31.88 0.13 -6.20
CA LEU A 256 32.12 -1.31 -6.07
C LEU A 256 30.83 -2.08 -5.80
N ALA A 257 29.90 -1.53 -5.00
CA ALA A 257 28.60 -2.14 -4.72
C ALA A 257 27.69 -2.11 -5.97
N ALA A 258 27.70 -1.00 -6.72
CA ALA A 258 27.02 -0.90 -8.00
C ALA A 258 27.57 -1.92 -9.00
N ALA A 259 28.89 -2.02 -9.11
CA ALA A 259 29.59 -2.99 -9.96
C ALA A 259 29.35 -4.44 -9.51
N ALA A 260 29.33 -4.71 -8.20
CA ALA A 260 29.06 -6.02 -7.64
C ALA A 260 27.61 -6.45 -7.87
N LEU A 261 26.63 -5.55 -7.71
CA LEU A 261 25.22 -5.83 -8.01
C LEU A 261 25.01 -6.06 -9.52
N ALA A 262 25.63 -5.23 -10.36
CA ALA A 262 25.60 -5.39 -11.80
C ALA A 262 26.29 -6.71 -12.23
N GLY A 263 27.44 -7.02 -11.66
CA GLY A 263 28.21 -8.24 -11.92
C GLY A 263 27.50 -9.49 -11.45
N ALA A 264 26.91 -9.49 -10.25
CA ALA A 264 26.07 -10.58 -9.74
C ALA A 264 24.83 -10.77 -10.62
N GLY A 265 24.18 -9.67 -11.02
CA GLY A 265 23.06 -9.71 -11.96
C GLY A 265 23.46 -10.30 -13.31
N ALA A 266 24.61 -9.89 -13.87
CA ALA A 266 25.14 -10.40 -15.13
C ALA A 266 25.58 -11.88 -15.04
N ALA A 267 26.28 -12.27 -13.98
CA ALA A 267 26.68 -13.66 -13.74
C ALA A 267 25.47 -14.59 -13.62
N LEU A 268 24.43 -14.14 -12.91
CA LEU A 268 23.14 -14.85 -12.86
C LEU A 268 22.46 -14.91 -14.23
N TRP A 269 22.53 -13.84 -15.03
CA TRP A 269 21.96 -13.83 -16.38
C TRP A 269 22.65 -14.84 -17.30
N ILE A 270 23.99 -14.81 -17.31
CA ILE A 270 24.86 -15.62 -18.17
C ILE A 270 24.79 -17.10 -17.77
N GLY A 271 24.88 -17.41 -16.48
CA GLY A 271 24.80 -18.77 -15.96
C GLY A 271 23.46 -19.47 -16.21
N LEU A 272 22.43 -18.72 -16.62
CA LEU A 272 21.10 -19.22 -16.99
C LEU A 272 20.84 -19.17 -18.50
N GLY A 273 21.85 -18.83 -19.31
CA GLY A 273 21.76 -18.63 -20.75
C GLY A 273 21.48 -19.89 -21.58
N ASP A 274 21.46 -21.07 -20.98
CA ASP A 274 21.07 -22.29 -21.67
C ASP A 274 19.54 -22.30 -21.87
N ALA A 275 19.11 -22.06 -23.11
CA ALA A 275 17.72 -21.82 -23.52
C ALA A 275 16.71 -22.93 -23.12
N ARG A 276 17.20 -24.07 -22.62
CA ARG A 276 16.42 -25.20 -22.11
C ARG A 276 16.04 -25.11 -20.63
N ARG A 277 16.68 -24.26 -19.80
CA ARG A 277 16.30 -24.07 -18.39
C ARG A 277 15.29 -22.95 -18.22
N ARG A 278 14.17 -23.05 -18.93
CA ARG A 278 13.01 -22.20 -18.64
C ARG A 278 12.51 -22.58 -17.25
N HIS A 279 12.71 -21.66 -16.30
CA HIS A 279 12.04 -21.57 -14.99
C HIS A 279 12.70 -22.19 -13.74
N THR A 280 13.95 -21.84 -13.41
CA THR A 280 14.32 -21.76 -11.98
C THR A 280 13.66 -20.52 -11.38
N PHE A 281 12.67 -20.76 -10.53
CA PHE A 281 11.88 -19.75 -9.84
C PHE A 281 12.33 -19.69 -8.40
N VAL A 282 12.75 -18.53 -7.91
CA VAL A 282 12.96 -18.32 -6.47
C VAL A 282 11.65 -17.81 -5.88
N PRO A 283 11.13 -18.43 -4.80
CA PRO A 283 9.91 -17.94 -4.18
C PRO A 283 10.13 -16.51 -3.67
N ALA A 284 9.34 -15.57 -4.19
CA ALA A 284 9.48 -14.13 -3.92
C ALA A 284 9.52 -13.78 -2.43
N MET A 285 8.84 -14.58 -1.60
CA MET A 285 8.77 -14.38 -0.16
C MET A 285 10.11 -14.60 0.54
N TYR A 286 10.90 -15.60 0.11
CA TYR A 286 12.22 -15.82 0.70
C TYR A 286 13.19 -14.70 0.34
N VAL A 287 13.10 -14.16 -0.89
CA VAL A 287 13.86 -12.98 -1.29
C VAL A 287 13.48 -11.78 -0.41
N PHE A 288 12.18 -11.56 -0.19
CA PHE A 288 11.70 -10.51 0.69
C PHE A 288 12.24 -10.66 2.13
N PHE A 289 12.12 -11.85 2.73
CA PHE A 289 12.64 -12.09 4.08
C PHE A 289 14.16 -11.98 4.16
N ALA A 290 14.89 -12.39 3.13
CA ALA A 290 16.34 -12.24 3.08
C ALA A 290 16.74 -10.77 3.03
N VAL A 291 16.11 -9.96 2.17
CA VAL A 291 16.37 -8.52 2.08
C VAL A 291 16.00 -7.82 3.39
N ALA A 292 14.83 -8.10 3.96
CA ALA A 292 14.42 -7.55 5.25
C ALA A 292 15.37 -7.97 6.38
N GLY A 293 15.84 -9.23 6.36
CA GLY A 293 16.84 -9.75 7.28
C GLY A 293 18.17 -9.02 7.19
N VAL A 294 18.69 -8.81 5.98
CA VAL A 294 19.91 -8.01 5.76
C VAL A 294 19.74 -6.59 6.29
N MET A 295 18.60 -5.94 6.02
CA MET A 295 18.32 -4.59 6.52
C MET A 295 18.32 -4.53 8.05
N VAL A 296 17.61 -5.46 8.71
CA VAL A 296 17.56 -5.53 10.18
C VAL A 296 18.93 -5.85 10.78
N LEU A 297 19.65 -6.85 10.23
CA LEU A 297 20.99 -7.21 10.69
C LEU A 297 21.98 -6.06 10.51
N SER A 298 21.86 -5.27 9.44
CA SER A 298 22.73 -4.12 9.22
C SER A 298 22.62 -3.07 10.34
N SER A 299 21.49 -2.99 11.05
CA SER A 299 21.32 -2.08 12.20
C SER A 299 22.12 -2.50 13.44
N TRP A 300 22.50 -3.77 13.53
CA TRP A 300 23.32 -4.33 14.59
C TRP A 300 24.81 -4.30 14.25
N VAL A 301 25.14 -4.51 12.97
CA VAL A 301 26.52 -4.58 12.49
C VAL A 301 27.10 -3.20 12.21
N TYR A 302 26.33 -2.33 11.54
CA TYR A 302 26.77 -0.98 11.24
C TYR A 302 26.17 -0.01 12.27
N PRO A 303 26.99 0.77 12.99
CA PRO A 303 26.46 1.83 13.81
C PRO A 303 25.95 2.90 12.83
N TRP A 304 24.64 3.10 12.81
CA TRP A 304 24.03 4.15 12.00
C TRP A 304 23.91 5.38 12.89
N GLY A 305 24.61 6.47 12.54
CA GLY A 305 24.64 7.71 13.32
C GLY A 305 25.45 8.81 12.62
N HIS A 306 25.57 9.96 13.26
CA HIS A 306 26.53 10.99 12.83
C HIS A 306 27.90 10.65 13.41
N TYR A 307 28.95 10.88 12.63
CA TYR A 307 30.33 10.63 13.02
C TYR A 307 31.10 11.93 12.88
N GLY A 308 31.79 12.32 13.95
CA GLY A 308 32.82 13.34 13.91
C GLY A 308 34.19 12.67 13.76
N PHE A 309 35.12 13.39 13.17
CA PHE A 309 36.54 13.01 13.18
C PHE A 309 37.23 13.72 14.34
N LEU A 310 37.84 12.94 15.23
CA LEU A 310 38.76 13.46 16.23
C LEU A 310 40.06 12.65 16.12
N GLU A 311 41.18 13.33 15.89
CA GLU A 311 42.52 12.69 15.84
C GLU A 311 42.65 11.52 14.85
N GLY A 312 41.86 11.52 13.76
CA GLY A 312 41.88 10.45 12.76
C GLY A 312 41.02 9.23 13.10
N GLU A 313 40.31 9.25 14.24
CA GLU A 313 39.32 8.24 14.60
C GLU A 313 37.89 8.74 14.38
N PHE A 314 37.03 7.84 13.87
CA PHE A 314 35.60 8.07 13.76
C PHE A 314 34.95 8.00 15.15
N ILE A 315 34.54 9.13 15.69
CA ILE A 315 33.77 9.19 16.93
C ILE A 315 32.30 9.40 16.58
N ALA A 316 31.44 8.46 16.96
CA ALA A 316 30.00 8.65 16.83
C ALA A 316 29.56 9.83 17.69
N GLU A 317 28.83 10.79 17.11
CA GLU A 317 28.25 11.90 17.87
C GLU A 317 27.37 11.31 19.00
N PRO A 318 27.57 11.72 20.26
CA PRO A 318 26.82 11.19 21.39
C PRO A 318 25.31 11.30 21.17
N GLY A 319 24.58 10.20 21.32
CA GLY A 319 23.12 10.15 21.13
C GLY A 319 22.63 10.05 19.68
N SER A 320 23.53 10.01 18.68
CA SER A 320 23.16 9.93 17.26
C SER A 320 23.05 8.51 16.71
N THR A 321 23.55 7.50 17.43
CA THR A 321 23.51 6.10 16.99
C THR A 321 22.12 5.50 17.18
N VAL A 322 21.67 4.62 16.27
CA VAL A 322 20.40 3.90 16.40
C VAL A 322 20.28 3.25 17.78
N ALA A 323 19.24 3.63 18.52
CA ALA A 323 19.02 3.17 19.88
C ALA A 323 18.61 1.69 19.93
N MET A 324 18.95 1.01 21.03
CA MET A 324 18.51 -0.37 21.30
C MET A 324 16.99 -0.52 21.33
N THR A 325 16.29 0.54 21.74
CA THR A 325 14.82 0.67 21.70
C THR A 325 14.24 0.60 20.29
N THR A 326 15.08 0.63 19.25
CA THR A 326 14.70 0.46 17.85
C THR A 326 15.21 -0.86 17.26
N LYS A 327 16.47 -1.24 17.54
CA LYS A 327 17.09 -2.46 16.96
C LYS A 327 16.35 -3.74 17.36
N LEU A 328 16.07 -3.91 18.66
CA LEU A 328 15.45 -5.13 19.18
C LEU A 328 14.00 -5.30 18.66
N PRO A 329 13.11 -4.28 18.73
CA PRO A 329 11.76 -4.42 18.20
C PRO A 329 11.71 -4.83 16.73
N TRP A 330 12.49 -4.20 15.84
CA TRP A 330 12.51 -4.57 14.42
C TRP A 330 12.95 -6.03 14.19
N THR A 331 13.91 -6.51 14.99
CA THR A 331 14.34 -7.91 14.97
C THR A 331 13.20 -8.84 15.37
N VAL A 332 12.50 -8.52 16.46
CA VAL A 332 11.33 -9.27 16.92
C VAL A 332 10.20 -9.25 15.87
N MET A 333 9.92 -8.10 15.25
CA MET A 333 8.88 -7.98 14.21
C MET A 333 9.18 -8.87 13.00
N LEU A 334 10.43 -8.90 12.55
CA LEU A 334 10.85 -9.78 11.44
C LEU A 334 10.66 -11.25 11.82
N LEU A 335 11.10 -11.65 13.01
CA LEU A 335 10.96 -13.03 13.49
C LEU A 335 9.49 -13.43 13.62
N LEU A 336 8.63 -12.56 14.18
CA LEU A 336 7.19 -12.77 14.27
C LEU A 336 6.56 -12.95 12.89
N LEU A 337 6.89 -12.07 11.93
CA LEU A 337 6.38 -12.14 10.56
C LEU A 337 6.76 -13.45 9.87
N VAL A 338 8.04 -13.87 10.00
CA VAL A 338 8.54 -15.12 9.42
C VAL A 338 7.89 -16.34 10.09
N ALA A 339 7.87 -16.38 11.43
CA ALA A 339 7.29 -17.48 12.20
C ALA A 339 5.81 -17.67 11.87
N THR A 340 5.03 -16.58 11.85
CA THR A 340 3.60 -16.62 11.55
C THR A 340 3.30 -16.93 10.08
N TYR A 341 4.17 -16.53 9.16
CA TYR A 341 4.13 -17.00 7.77
C TYR A 341 4.28 -18.52 7.66
N HIS A 342 5.27 -19.09 8.35
CA HIS A 342 5.48 -20.53 8.36
C HIS A 342 4.32 -21.27 9.04
N LEU A 343 3.82 -20.75 10.17
CA LEU A 343 2.63 -21.28 10.83
C LEU A 343 1.42 -21.28 9.89
N GLY A 344 1.17 -20.18 9.19
CA GLY A 344 0.09 -20.10 8.20
C GLY A 344 0.20 -21.15 7.09
N ARG A 345 1.43 -21.48 6.67
CA ARG A 345 1.67 -22.56 5.70
C ARG A 345 1.38 -23.95 6.27
N VAL A 346 1.79 -24.21 7.51
CA VAL A 346 1.50 -25.48 8.20
C VAL A 346 -0.01 -25.66 8.37
N LEU A 347 -0.71 -24.62 8.84
CA LEU A 347 -2.18 -24.63 8.99
C LEU A 347 -2.89 -24.84 7.65
N ARG A 348 -2.35 -24.27 6.57
CA ARG A 348 -2.87 -24.53 5.23
C ARG A 348 -2.65 -25.98 4.80
N ALA A 349 -1.47 -26.55 5.04
CA ALA A 349 -1.17 -27.94 4.73
C ALA A 349 -2.10 -28.91 5.49
N ALA A 350 -2.44 -28.56 6.74
CA ALA A 350 -3.46 -29.24 7.54
C ALA A 350 -4.92 -29.02 7.07
N ARG A 351 -5.14 -28.42 5.89
CA ARG A 351 -6.46 -28.10 5.30
C ARG A 351 -7.35 -27.22 6.19
N ALA A 352 -6.80 -26.50 7.16
CA ALA A 352 -7.54 -25.57 8.02
C ALA A 352 -7.90 -24.23 7.31
N GLY A 353 -7.34 -23.99 6.12
CA GLY A 353 -7.48 -22.74 5.36
C GLY A 353 -8.92 -22.20 5.25
N PRO A 354 -9.91 -22.99 4.75
CA PRO A 354 -11.29 -22.50 4.62
C PRO A 354 -11.91 -22.08 5.96
N LYS A 355 -11.63 -22.81 7.05
CA LYS A 355 -12.15 -22.52 8.40
C LYS A 355 -11.52 -21.27 9.01
N LEU A 356 -10.26 -20.98 8.69
CA LEU A 356 -9.50 -19.86 9.24
C LEU A 356 -9.65 -18.54 8.47
N ARG A 357 -10.16 -18.57 7.22
CA ARG A 357 -10.32 -17.35 6.40
C ARG A 357 -11.27 -16.33 7.03
N VAL A 358 -12.44 -16.80 7.47
CA VAL A 358 -13.46 -15.92 8.07
C VAL A 358 -12.94 -15.24 9.33
N PRO A 359 -12.40 -15.95 10.35
CA PRO A 359 -11.88 -15.29 11.55
C PRO A 359 -10.69 -14.38 11.24
N LEU A 360 -9.81 -14.75 10.31
CA LEU A 360 -8.67 -13.90 9.93
C LEU A 360 -9.10 -12.58 9.28
N ASN A 361 -10.08 -12.64 8.37
CA ASN A 361 -10.65 -11.43 7.77
C ASN A 361 -11.36 -10.57 8.81
N LEU A 362 -12.09 -11.19 9.73
CA LEU A 362 -12.74 -10.47 10.84
C LEU A 362 -11.70 -9.78 11.72
N LEU A 363 -10.61 -10.47 12.08
CA LEU A 363 -9.51 -9.87 12.83
C LEU A 363 -8.92 -8.67 12.11
N TRP A 364 -8.65 -8.76 10.81
CA TRP A 364 -8.18 -7.61 10.03
C TRP A 364 -9.13 -6.43 10.02
N VAL A 365 -10.44 -6.67 9.96
CA VAL A 365 -11.46 -5.62 10.02
C VAL A 365 -11.51 -4.97 11.40
N LEU A 366 -11.35 -5.76 12.47
CA LEU A 366 -11.36 -5.26 13.85
C LEU A 366 -10.04 -4.62 14.28
N THR A 367 -8.94 -4.98 13.62
CA THR A 367 -7.58 -4.58 13.99
C THR A 367 -7.44 -3.06 14.09
N PRO A 368 -7.85 -2.22 13.13
CA PRO A 368 -7.70 -0.77 13.25
C PRO A 368 -8.34 -0.19 14.51
N PHE A 369 -9.50 -0.72 14.93
CA PHE A 369 -10.19 -0.28 16.14
C PHE A 369 -9.47 -0.73 17.41
N VAL A 370 -9.01 -1.98 17.44
CA VAL A 370 -8.28 -2.54 18.58
C VAL A 370 -6.91 -1.88 18.74
N LEU A 371 -6.20 -1.62 17.64
CA LEU A 371 -4.92 -0.92 17.67
C LEU A 371 -5.09 0.53 18.08
N TYR A 372 -6.12 1.22 17.58
CA TYR A 372 -6.44 2.57 18.04
C TYR A 372 -6.66 2.60 19.56
N TRP A 373 -7.42 1.65 20.08
CA TRP A 373 -7.61 1.50 21.52
C TRP A 373 -6.29 1.17 22.26
N ALA A 374 -5.53 0.18 21.80
CA ALA A 374 -4.28 -0.24 22.45
C ALA A 374 -3.21 0.86 22.50
N VAL A 375 -3.16 1.72 21.47
CA VAL A 375 -2.29 2.89 21.43
C VAL A 375 -2.79 3.99 22.36
N LEU A 376 -4.08 4.29 22.39
CA LEU A 376 -4.57 5.54 22.96
C LEU A 376 -5.22 5.43 24.34
N ARG A 377 -5.70 4.25 24.74
CA ARG A 377 -6.60 4.10 25.89
C ARG A 377 -6.08 3.05 26.86
N ASP A 378 -6.39 3.21 28.14
CA ASP A 378 -6.01 2.23 29.16
C ASP A 378 -6.72 0.90 28.91
N PRO A 379 -6.06 -0.24 29.15
CA PRO A 379 -6.77 -1.50 29.40
C PRO A 379 -7.77 -1.46 30.57
N ASP A 380 -7.71 -0.45 31.44
CA ASP A 380 -8.68 -0.30 32.53
C ASP A 380 -10.01 0.27 32.01
N LEU A 381 -10.94 -0.64 31.70
CA LEU A 381 -12.31 -0.29 31.41
C LEU A 381 -12.98 0.19 32.70
N ASP A 382 -13.87 1.19 32.60
CA ASP A 382 -14.83 1.49 33.65
C ASP A 382 -15.79 0.29 33.79
N TRP A 383 -15.35 -0.72 34.54
CA TRP A 383 -16.07 -1.98 34.69
C TRP A 383 -17.43 -1.77 35.35
N ASP A 384 -17.58 -0.73 36.18
CA ASP A 384 -18.85 -0.36 36.78
C ASP A 384 -19.82 0.14 35.71
N HIS A 385 -19.40 1.03 34.81
CA HIS A 385 -20.22 1.44 33.66
C HIS A 385 -20.49 0.29 32.70
N VAL A 386 -19.50 -0.57 32.45
CA VAL A 386 -19.64 -1.71 31.55
C VAL A 386 -20.67 -2.71 32.07
N LEU A 387 -20.59 -3.06 33.35
CA LEU A 387 -21.48 -4.03 33.99
C LEU A 387 -22.88 -3.46 34.24
N SER A 388 -23.00 -2.19 34.57
CA SER A 388 -24.29 -1.54 34.85
C SER A 388 -25.05 -1.12 33.59
N THR A 389 -24.35 -0.73 32.52
CA THR A 389 -24.96 -0.08 31.35
C THR A 389 -24.68 -0.83 30.06
N ASP A 390 -23.41 -1.02 29.69
CA ASP A 390 -23.06 -1.52 28.35
C ASP A 390 -23.45 -2.99 28.14
N LEU A 391 -23.16 -3.84 29.12
CA LEU A 391 -23.42 -5.27 29.05
C LEU A 391 -24.92 -5.59 29.10
N PRO A 392 -25.73 -5.05 30.03
CA PRO A 392 -27.19 -5.23 30.00
C PRO A 392 -27.81 -4.76 28.69
N MET A 393 -27.36 -3.62 28.15
CA MET A 393 -27.84 -3.12 26.87
C MET A 393 -27.45 -4.04 25.71
N ALA A 394 -26.21 -4.54 25.68
CA ALA A 394 -25.75 -5.48 24.66
C ALA A 394 -26.57 -6.78 24.70
N LEU A 395 -26.81 -7.33 25.89
CA LEU A 395 -27.60 -8.54 26.08
C LEU A 395 -29.07 -8.32 25.68
N PHE A 396 -29.65 -7.17 26.04
CA PHE A 396 -31.00 -6.81 25.61
C PHE A 396 -31.14 -6.80 24.09
N PHE A 397 -30.29 -6.06 23.38
CA PHE A 397 -30.38 -5.99 21.92
C PHE A 397 -30.01 -7.32 21.24
N ALA A 398 -29.08 -8.09 21.79
CA ALA A 398 -28.74 -9.41 21.29
C ALA A 398 -29.95 -10.38 21.42
N ALA A 399 -30.58 -10.43 22.59
CA ALA A 399 -31.72 -11.31 22.85
C ALA A 399 -32.99 -10.84 22.13
N PHE A 400 -33.39 -9.58 22.31
CA PHE A 400 -34.59 -9.00 21.69
C PHE A 400 -34.48 -9.00 20.17
N GLY A 401 -33.37 -8.50 19.62
CA GLY A 401 -33.16 -8.50 18.17
C GLY A 401 -33.03 -9.93 17.61
N GLY A 402 -32.43 -10.85 18.35
CA GLY A 402 -32.40 -12.27 17.99
C GLY A 402 -33.79 -12.89 17.92
N LEU A 403 -34.67 -12.57 18.87
CA LEU A 403 -36.07 -13.00 18.85
C LEU A 403 -36.82 -12.39 17.65
N VAL A 404 -36.65 -11.09 17.41
CA VAL A 404 -37.23 -10.41 16.24
C VAL A 404 -36.78 -11.06 14.94
N MET A 405 -35.47 -11.33 14.77
CA MET A 405 -34.94 -12.01 13.59
C MET A 405 -35.48 -13.43 13.44
N TRP A 406 -35.58 -14.17 14.55
CA TRP A 406 -36.15 -15.52 14.55
C TRP A 406 -37.58 -15.51 14.01
N PHE A 407 -38.42 -14.58 14.48
CA PHE A 407 -39.78 -14.44 13.99
C PHE A 407 -39.80 -13.97 12.53
N LEU A 408 -39.20 -12.82 12.21
CA LEU A 408 -39.27 -12.21 10.87
C LEU A 408 -38.73 -13.11 9.74
N ALA A 409 -37.76 -13.98 10.04
CA ALA A 409 -37.22 -14.94 9.07
C ALA A 409 -38.08 -16.22 8.94
N HIS A 410 -39.28 -16.25 9.53
CA HIS A 410 -40.19 -17.39 9.39
C HIS A 410 -41.00 -17.29 8.07
N PRO A 411 -41.04 -18.34 7.22
CA PRO A 411 -41.63 -18.25 5.88
C PRO A 411 -43.11 -17.84 5.84
N ARG A 412 -43.88 -18.13 6.91
CA ARG A 412 -45.32 -17.85 6.98
C ARG A 412 -45.67 -16.38 7.21
N ILE A 413 -44.71 -15.56 7.63
CA ILE A 413 -44.97 -14.17 8.04
C ILE A 413 -45.25 -13.26 6.83
N GLY A 414 -44.69 -13.57 5.65
CA GLY A 414 -44.99 -12.84 4.41
C GLY A 414 -44.92 -11.31 4.56
N GLU A 415 -45.95 -10.62 4.09
CA GLU A 415 -46.07 -9.15 4.14
C GLU A 415 -46.16 -8.57 5.56
N ALA A 416 -46.72 -9.31 6.53
CA ALA A 416 -46.81 -8.83 7.92
C ALA A 416 -45.42 -8.55 8.51
N GLY A 417 -44.41 -9.30 8.10
CA GLY A 417 -43.02 -9.10 8.53
C GLY A 417 -42.42 -7.81 7.98
N ARG A 418 -42.79 -7.41 6.76
CA ARG A 418 -42.36 -6.14 6.17
C ARG A 418 -43.00 -4.96 6.89
N VAL A 419 -44.26 -5.07 7.29
CA VAL A 419 -44.95 -4.05 8.11
C VAL A 419 -44.25 -3.90 9.46
N ILE A 420 -43.96 -5.01 10.15
CA ILE A 420 -43.22 -4.97 11.43
C ILE A 420 -41.84 -4.32 11.25
N ALA A 421 -41.11 -4.67 10.19
CA ALA A 421 -39.82 -4.04 9.90
C ALA A 421 -39.95 -2.53 9.62
N ALA A 422 -40.99 -2.11 8.88
CA ALA A 422 -41.27 -0.69 8.63
C ALA A 422 -41.59 0.07 9.92
N VAL A 423 -42.33 -0.55 10.85
CA VAL A 423 -42.59 0.00 12.18
C VAL A 423 -41.28 0.15 12.96
N LEU A 424 -40.38 -0.85 12.93
CA LEU A 424 -39.07 -0.75 13.58
C LEU A 424 -38.22 0.38 12.99
N VAL A 425 -38.28 0.61 11.67
CA VAL A 425 -37.63 1.76 11.02
C VAL A 425 -38.23 3.08 11.51
N ALA A 426 -39.56 3.19 11.60
CA ALA A 426 -40.22 4.37 12.13
C ALA A 426 -39.83 4.64 13.59
N VAL A 427 -39.77 3.60 14.42
CA VAL A 427 -39.30 3.70 15.81
C VAL A 427 -37.84 4.16 15.87
N ALA A 428 -36.95 3.57 15.07
CA ALA A 428 -35.55 4.01 15.01
C ALA A 428 -35.43 5.47 14.57
N ALA A 429 -36.14 5.89 13.51
CA ALA A 429 -36.15 7.27 13.04
C ALA A 429 -36.69 8.24 14.11
N LEU A 430 -37.78 7.86 14.79
CA LEU A 430 -38.35 8.66 15.88
C LEU A 430 -37.35 8.86 17.02
N ASN A 431 -36.58 7.83 17.39
CA ASN A 431 -35.54 7.96 18.41
C ASN A 431 -34.45 8.99 18.04
N TRP A 432 -34.11 9.10 16.75
CA TRP A 432 -33.14 10.08 16.28
C TRP A 432 -33.73 11.50 16.22
N VAL A 433 -34.96 11.65 15.74
CA VAL A 433 -35.67 12.94 15.70
C VAL A 433 -35.92 13.47 17.11
N ALA A 434 -36.41 12.62 18.01
CA ALA A 434 -36.65 12.96 19.40
C ALA A 434 -35.37 13.42 20.10
N ALA A 435 -34.23 12.77 19.84
CA ALA A 435 -32.95 13.18 20.37
C ALA A 435 -32.46 14.52 19.79
N TYR A 436 -32.67 14.76 18.49
CA TYR A 436 -32.33 16.05 17.85
C TYR A 436 -33.14 17.21 18.44
N LEU A 437 -34.43 16.99 18.69
CA LEU A 437 -35.33 17.98 19.30
C LEU A 437 -35.27 18.02 20.84
N GLY A 438 -34.46 17.16 21.46
CA GLY A 438 -34.30 17.11 22.91
C GLY A 438 -35.53 16.63 23.68
N TRP A 439 -36.44 15.87 23.06
CA TRP A 439 -37.68 15.39 23.71
C TRP A 439 -37.41 14.44 24.88
N TYR A 440 -36.37 13.61 24.79
CA TYR A 440 -35.89 12.79 25.90
C TYR A 440 -34.40 12.43 25.73
N PRO A 441 -33.65 12.27 26.83
CA PRO A 441 -32.26 11.85 26.77
C PRO A 441 -32.15 10.36 26.48
N MET A 442 -31.29 10.00 25.53
CA MET A 442 -31.01 8.60 25.20
C MET A 442 -29.57 8.43 24.71
N LEU A 443 -28.91 7.40 25.25
CA LEU A 443 -27.54 7.05 24.87
C LEU A 443 -27.44 6.85 23.36
N GLN A 444 -26.41 7.45 22.75
CA GLN A 444 -26.17 7.34 21.31
C GLN A 444 -25.96 5.88 20.87
N LYS A 445 -25.30 5.09 21.72
CA LYS A 445 -25.12 3.64 21.52
C LYS A 445 -26.45 2.92 21.36
N ALA A 446 -27.45 3.21 22.20
CA ALA A 446 -28.79 2.63 22.10
C ALA A 446 -29.50 3.04 20.80
N ARG A 447 -29.39 4.32 20.40
CA ARG A 447 -29.99 4.84 19.15
C ARG A 447 -29.43 4.13 17.91
N ILE A 448 -28.12 3.87 17.90
CA ILE A 448 -27.47 3.11 16.83
C ILE A 448 -27.93 1.64 16.86
N SER A 449 -28.06 1.01 18.04
CA SER A 449 -28.57 -0.37 18.13
C SER A 449 -30.00 -0.53 17.60
N PHE A 450 -30.89 0.43 17.86
CA PHE A 450 -32.23 0.45 17.24
C PHE A 450 -32.17 0.62 15.72
N LEU A 451 -31.29 1.50 15.23
CA LEU A 451 -31.12 1.68 13.78
C LEU A 451 -30.60 0.40 13.12
N LEU A 452 -29.60 -0.26 13.71
CA LEU A 452 -29.08 -1.54 13.25
C LEU A 452 -30.18 -2.61 13.26
N LEU A 453 -30.98 -2.66 14.32
CA LEU A 453 -32.09 -3.60 14.43
C LEU A 453 -33.12 -3.37 13.32
N ALA A 454 -33.50 -2.12 13.07
CA ALA A 454 -34.44 -1.76 12.02
C ALA A 454 -33.94 -2.13 10.62
N VAL A 455 -32.67 -1.85 10.33
CA VAL A 455 -32.05 -2.19 9.05
C VAL A 455 -32.00 -3.71 8.85
N VAL A 456 -31.55 -4.46 9.86
CA VAL A 456 -31.47 -5.92 9.75
C VAL A 456 -32.87 -6.55 9.70
N ALA A 457 -33.84 -6.02 10.44
CA ALA A 457 -35.25 -6.44 10.38
C ALA A 457 -35.85 -6.27 8.98
N LEU A 458 -35.56 -5.16 8.31
CA LEU A 458 -36.01 -4.91 6.94
C LEU A 458 -35.45 -5.93 5.95
N LEU A 459 -34.22 -6.39 6.20
CA LEU A 459 -33.54 -7.38 5.37
C LEU A 459 -33.94 -8.82 5.71
N ALA A 460 -34.31 -9.10 6.96
CA ALA A 460 -34.52 -10.43 7.51
C ALA A 460 -35.50 -11.29 6.71
N HIS A 461 -36.59 -10.70 6.24
CA HIS A 461 -37.61 -11.41 5.46
C HIS A 461 -37.08 -11.95 4.12
N ASN A 462 -36.07 -11.33 3.51
CA ASN A 462 -35.46 -11.81 2.27
C ASN A 462 -34.61 -13.08 2.47
N PHE A 463 -34.28 -13.38 3.72
CA PHE A 463 -33.56 -14.57 4.16
C PHE A 463 -34.47 -15.51 4.96
N ALA A 464 -35.79 -15.40 4.77
CA ALA A 464 -36.73 -16.32 5.38
C ALA A 464 -36.50 -17.74 4.85
N GLY A 465 -36.53 -18.70 5.77
CA GLY A 465 -36.29 -20.10 5.42
C GLY A 465 -36.37 -21.03 6.62
N ASP A 466 -35.75 -22.19 6.48
CA ASP A 466 -35.81 -23.25 7.48
C ASP A 466 -35.13 -22.88 8.79
N ARG A 467 -35.34 -23.69 9.82
CA ARG A 467 -34.77 -23.52 11.17
C ARG A 467 -33.26 -23.21 11.14
N SER A 468 -32.50 -23.86 10.25
CA SER A 468 -31.07 -23.62 10.10
C SER A 468 -30.75 -22.20 9.63
N GLN A 469 -31.46 -21.69 8.62
CA GLN A 469 -31.24 -20.32 8.12
C GLN A 469 -31.59 -19.28 9.17
N ARG A 470 -32.71 -19.50 9.88
CA ARG A 470 -33.13 -18.63 10.99
C ARG A 470 -32.07 -18.59 12.10
N MET A 471 -31.49 -19.72 12.47
CA MET A 471 -30.40 -19.74 13.46
C MET A 471 -29.13 -19.06 12.99
N LYS A 472 -28.79 -19.14 11.70
CA LYS A 472 -27.66 -18.40 11.14
C LYS A 472 -27.89 -16.88 11.22
N LEU A 473 -29.10 -16.41 10.93
CA LEU A 473 -29.43 -14.98 11.03
C LEU A 473 -29.38 -14.47 12.47
N VAL A 474 -29.93 -15.23 13.42
CA VAL A 474 -29.87 -14.90 14.85
C VAL A 474 -28.43 -14.89 15.35
N ALA A 475 -27.63 -15.92 15.01
CA ALA A 475 -26.23 -15.98 15.40
C ALA A 475 -25.42 -14.80 14.81
N ALA A 476 -25.67 -14.44 13.55
CA ALA A 476 -25.04 -13.28 12.92
C ALA A 476 -25.42 -11.96 13.60
N TRP A 477 -26.69 -11.79 13.99
CA TRP A 477 -27.16 -10.63 14.75
C TRP A 477 -26.49 -10.52 16.12
N VAL A 478 -26.48 -11.62 16.90
CA VAL A 478 -25.85 -11.66 18.23
C VAL A 478 -24.37 -11.33 18.13
N ALA A 479 -23.65 -11.92 17.16
CA ALA A 479 -22.25 -11.60 16.92
C ALA A 479 -22.04 -10.12 16.56
N THR A 480 -22.92 -9.56 15.73
CA THR A 480 -22.87 -8.14 15.36
C THR A 480 -23.07 -7.22 16.56
N MET A 481 -24.05 -7.51 17.42
CA MET A 481 -24.29 -6.73 18.65
C MET A 481 -23.14 -6.85 19.63
N ALA A 482 -22.58 -8.05 19.82
CA ALA A 482 -21.42 -8.24 20.68
C ALA A 482 -20.21 -7.42 20.20
N VAL A 483 -19.89 -7.51 18.90
CA VAL A 483 -18.78 -6.75 18.30
C VAL A 483 -19.04 -5.25 18.36
N PHE A 484 -20.23 -4.78 17.96
CA PHE A 484 -20.57 -3.36 17.98
C PHE A 484 -20.49 -2.78 19.39
N HIS A 485 -21.10 -3.44 20.38
CA HIS A 485 -21.08 -2.94 21.75
C HIS A 485 -19.66 -2.93 22.33
N TRP A 486 -18.87 -3.98 22.07
CA TRP A 486 -17.47 -4.04 22.48
C TRP A 486 -16.65 -2.90 21.87
N LEU A 487 -16.73 -2.69 20.55
CA LEU A 487 -16.02 -1.62 19.86
C LEU A 487 -16.39 -0.23 20.38
N VAL A 488 -17.68 0.04 20.60
CA VAL A 488 -18.12 1.34 21.13
C VAL A 488 -17.65 1.54 22.56
N THR A 489 -17.67 0.50 23.40
CA THR A 489 -17.10 0.57 24.76
C THR A 489 -15.61 0.92 24.69
N LEU A 490 -14.82 0.21 23.88
CA LEU A 490 -13.39 0.50 23.71
C LEU A 490 -13.15 1.95 23.24
N VAL A 491 -13.91 2.42 22.27
CA VAL A 491 -13.77 3.79 21.73
C VAL A 491 -14.22 4.87 22.71
N ASN A 492 -15.03 4.54 23.72
CA ASN A 492 -15.54 5.51 24.69
C ASN A 492 -14.82 5.49 26.06
N SER A 493 -14.05 4.46 26.37
CA SER A 493 -13.26 4.37 27.63
C SER A 493 -12.33 5.57 27.81
N PRO A 494 -12.16 6.19 28.97
CA PRO A 494 -11.28 7.36 29.12
C PRO A 494 -9.86 7.15 28.54
N SER A 495 -9.27 8.20 27.94
CA SER A 495 -7.87 8.20 27.50
C SER A 495 -6.96 8.33 28.73
N THR A 496 -5.88 7.57 28.79
CA THR A 496 -4.91 7.64 29.91
C THR A 496 -3.51 8.06 29.50
N VAL A 497 -3.33 8.40 28.22
CA VAL A 497 -2.10 9.05 27.77
C VAL A 497 -2.28 10.55 27.95
N ASP A 498 -1.70 11.09 29.02
CA ASP A 498 -1.60 12.54 29.22
C ASP A 498 -0.66 13.11 28.16
N THR A 499 -1.23 13.62 27.08
CA THR A 499 -0.47 14.35 26.07
C THR A 499 -0.58 15.85 26.24
N PRO A 500 0.50 16.60 25.96
CA PRO A 500 0.47 18.06 25.93
C PRO A 500 -0.55 18.64 24.92
N THR A 501 -1.03 17.81 23.98
CA THR A 501 -1.96 18.18 22.91
C THR A 501 -2.99 17.08 22.71
N ASP A 502 -4.18 17.43 22.21
CA ASP A 502 -5.26 16.47 21.90
C ASP A 502 -4.92 15.48 20.77
N ALA A 503 -3.83 15.70 20.03
CA ALA A 503 -3.35 14.84 18.94
C ALA A 503 -2.22 13.90 19.39
N LEU A 504 -2.57 12.64 19.61
CA LEU A 504 -1.64 11.56 20.02
C LEU A 504 -0.87 10.91 18.86
N ILE A 505 -1.31 11.14 17.62
CA ILE A 505 -0.88 10.38 16.44
C ILE A 505 -0.14 11.30 15.48
N GLY A 506 1.00 10.83 14.94
CA GLY A 506 1.75 11.54 13.90
C GLY A 506 0.94 11.79 12.65
N GLY A 507 1.39 12.75 11.85
CA GLY A 507 0.69 13.13 10.62
C GLY A 507 0.46 11.94 9.68
N PHE A 508 1.42 11.03 9.58
CA PHE A 508 1.26 9.80 8.80
C PHE A 508 0.18 8.87 9.36
N GLY A 509 0.10 8.73 10.68
CA GLY A 509 -0.94 7.92 11.31
C GLY A 509 -2.33 8.55 11.12
N ILE A 510 -2.46 9.88 11.19
CA ILE A 510 -3.71 10.59 10.88
C ILE A 510 -4.10 10.35 9.41
N THR A 511 -3.15 10.50 8.47
CA THR A 511 -3.35 10.17 7.06
C THR A 511 -3.89 8.75 6.86
N LEU A 512 -3.28 7.75 7.51
CA LEU A 512 -3.72 6.36 7.41
C LEU A 512 -5.10 6.12 8.03
N ILE A 513 -5.36 6.68 9.21
CA ILE A 513 -6.65 6.54 9.90
C ILE A 513 -7.75 7.14 9.05
N VAL A 514 -7.59 8.38 8.59
CA VAL A 514 -8.60 9.02 7.74
C VAL A 514 -8.79 8.22 6.45
N ALA A 515 -7.72 7.81 5.76
CA ALA A 515 -7.86 7.00 4.55
C ALA A 515 -8.61 5.68 4.78
N VAL A 516 -8.24 4.92 5.83
CA VAL A 516 -8.86 3.61 6.13
C VAL A 516 -10.31 3.78 6.55
N PHE A 517 -10.62 4.70 7.46
CA PHE A 517 -12.00 4.91 7.91
C PHE A 517 -12.88 5.53 6.82
N THR A 518 -12.36 6.45 6.02
CA THR A 518 -13.04 6.97 4.83
C THR A 518 -13.42 5.83 3.89
N LEU A 519 -12.49 4.91 3.58
CA LEU A 519 -12.78 3.76 2.72
C LEU A 519 -13.76 2.76 3.35
N LEU A 520 -13.62 2.50 4.65
CA LEU A 520 -14.47 1.58 5.40
C LEU A 520 -15.93 2.07 5.43
N LEU A 521 -16.15 3.38 5.56
CA LEU A 521 -17.47 3.99 5.56
C LEU A 521 -17.99 4.22 4.14
N ALA A 522 -17.16 4.71 3.22
CA ALA A 522 -17.54 5.00 1.85
C ALA A 522 -17.89 3.74 1.07
N PHE A 523 -17.26 2.59 1.35
CA PHE A 523 -17.50 1.37 0.58
C PHE A 523 -18.93 0.83 0.68
N PRO A 524 -19.45 0.54 1.89
CA PRO A 524 -20.84 0.14 2.04
C PRO A 524 -21.81 1.20 1.53
N MET A 525 -21.55 2.48 1.80
CA MET A 525 -22.40 3.58 1.34
C MET A 525 -22.45 3.65 -0.19
N GLY A 526 -21.31 3.53 -0.86
CA GLY A 526 -21.22 3.52 -2.31
C GLY A 526 -21.96 2.34 -2.94
N VAL A 527 -21.87 1.14 -2.35
CA VAL A 527 -22.66 -0.03 -2.78
C VAL A 527 -24.15 0.26 -2.66
N LEU A 528 -24.61 0.78 -1.51
CA LEU A 528 -26.01 1.09 -1.28
C LEU A 528 -26.54 2.14 -2.26
N LEU A 529 -25.78 3.22 -2.48
CA LEU A 529 -26.13 4.29 -3.42
C LEU A 529 -26.17 3.79 -4.87
N ALA A 530 -25.23 2.92 -5.28
CA ALA A 530 -25.23 2.32 -6.61
C ALA A 530 -26.48 1.46 -6.83
N LEU A 531 -26.80 0.60 -5.87
CA LEU A 531 -27.99 -0.25 -5.92
C LEU A 531 -29.27 0.59 -5.94
N ALA A 532 -29.36 1.62 -5.09
CA ALA A 532 -30.50 2.52 -5.03
C ALA A 532 -30.69 3.31 -6.33
N ARG A 533 -29.61 3.77 -6.98
CA ARG A 533 -29.67 4.40 -8.31
C ARG A 533 -30.14 3.45 -9.41
N THR A 534 -29.84 2.15 -9.31
CA THR A 534 -30.36 1.13 -10.24
C THR A 534 -31.76 0.61 -9.91
N SER A 535 -32.35 1.05 -8.80
CA SER A 535 -33.67 0.58 -8.34
C SER A 535 -34.79 0.99 -9.29
N LYS A 536 -35.87 0.19 -9.32
CA LYS A 536 -37.13 0.51 -10.02
C LYS A 536 -37.95 1.57 -9.27
N LEU A 537 -37.74 1.72 -7.96
CA LEU A 537 -38.48 2.66 -7.13
C LEU A 537 -37.96 4.10 -7.36
N PRO A 538 -38.84 5.04 -7.77
CA PRO A 538 -38.42 6.37 -8.21
C PRO A 538 -37.78 7.17 -7.06
N ILE A 539 -38.27 7.03 -5.83
CA ILE A 539 -37.75 7.77 -4.66
C ILE A 539 -36.27 7.44 -4.43
N PHE A 540 -35.92 6.16 -4.29
CA PHE A 540 -34.53 5.74 -4.08
C PHE A 540 -33.62 6.13 -5.24
N ARG A 541 -34.13 6.01 -6.47
CA ARG A 541 -33.38 6.38 -7.68
C ARG A 541 -33.08 7.88 -7.71
N VAL A 542 -34.09 8.72 -7.50
CA VAL A 542 -33.96 10.18 -7.57
C VAL A 542 -33.08 10.69 -6.45
N LEU A 543 -33.31 10.27 -5.20
CA LEU A 543 -32.50 10.69 -4.05
C LEU A 543 -31.03 10.29 -4.22
N SER A 544 -30.76 9.06 -4.65
CA SER A 544 -29.38 8.60 -4.86
C SER A 544 -28.72 9.28 -6.06
N THR A 545 -29.48 9.54 -7.13
CA THR A 545 -28.97 10.29 -8.29
C THR A 545 -28.60 11.70 -7.87
N ALA A 546 -29.51 12.42 -7.21
CA ALA A 546 -29.24 13.77 -6.72
C ALA A 546 -28.01 13.81 -5.80
N TYR A 547 -27.92 12.89 -4.83
CA TYR A 547 -26.75 12.77 -3.97
C TYR A 547 -25.45 12.57 -4.77
N ILE A 548 -25.42 11.60 -5.69
CA ILE A 548 -24.22 11.26 -6.46
C ILE A 548 -23.78 12.43 -7.35
N GLU A 549 -24.73 13.06 -8.07
CA GLU A 549 -24.41 14.19 -8.95
C GLU A 549 -23.93 15.41 -8.16
N VAL A 550 -24.54 15.71 -7.00
CA VAL A 550 -24.11 16.83 -6.13
C VAL A 550 -22.71 16.61 -5.60
N PHE A 551 -22.43 15.48 -4.95
CA PHE A 551 -21.12 15.24 -4.34
C PHE A 551 -20.01 15.11 -5.38
N ARG A 552 -20.30 14.60 -6.59
CA ARG A 552 -19.31 14.56 -7.69
C ARG A 552 -19.12 15.92 -8.35
N GLY A 553 -20.09 16.82 -8.27
CA GLY A 553 -20.02 18.17 -8.83
C GLY A 553 -19.32 19.19 -7.92
N VAL A 554 -19.15 18.90 -6.63
CA VAL A 554 -18.52 19.81 -5.65
C VAL A 554 -17.06 19.41 -5.40
N PRO A 555 -16.12 20.35 -5.22
CA PRO A 555 -14.75 20.01 -4.84
C PRO A 555 -14.65 19.37 -3.44
N LEU A 556 -13.79 18.37 -3.27
CA LEU A 556 -13.57 17.71 -1.97
C LEU A 556 -13.16 18.72 -0.87
N ILE A 557 -12.34 19.72 -1.20
CA ILE A 557 -11.93 20.77 -0.24
C ILE A 557 -13.15 21.48 0.37
N THR A 558 -14.15 21.81 -0.44
CA THR A 558 -15.39 22.44 0.03
C THR A 558 -16.15 21.54 1.00
N VAL A 559 -16.23 20.24 0.70
CA VAL A 559 -16.86 19.25 1.59
C VAL A 559 -16.10 19.14 2.91
N LEU A 560 -14.76 19.08 2.86
CA LEU A 560 -13.93 19.04 4.08
C LEU A 560 -14.17 20.28 4.95
N PHE A 561 -14.09 21.49 4.39
CA PHE A 561 -14.36 22.73 5.12
C PHE A 561 -15.77 22.77 5.73
N PHE A 562 -16.78 22.30 4.99
CA PHE A 562 -18.14 22.23 5.50
C PHE A 562 -18.21 21.32 6.73
N PHE A 563 -17.68 20.11 6.67
CA PHE A 563 -17.81 19.14 7.76
C PHE A 563 -16.90 19.40 8.96
N THR A 564 -15.77 20.10 8.79
CA THR A 564 -14.88 20.44 9.90
C THR A 564 -15.25 21.77 10.57
N LEU A 565 -15.69 22.77 9.81
CA LEU A 565 -15.97 24.11 10.35
C LEU A 565 -17.46 24.43 10.43
N ILE A 566 -18.18 24.33 9.31
CA ILE A 566 -19.56 24.84 9.20
C ILE A 566 -20.56 23.91 9.89
N PHE A 567 -20.38 22.59 9.80
CA PHE A 567 -21.33 21.61 10.31
C PHE A 567 -21.54 21.73 11.83
N ASN A 568 -20.48 22.06 12.57
CA ASN A 568 -20.53 22.32 14.00
C ASN A 568 -21.47 23.49 14.37
N LEU A 569 -21.71 24.43 13.47
CA LEU A 569 -22.63 25.56 13.70
C LEU A 569 -24.11 25.14 13.67
N PHE A 570 -24.42 23.98 13.08
CA PHE A 570 -25.78 23.43 13.04
C PHE A 570 -26.07 22.46 14.19
N LEU A 571 -25.04 22.06 14.96
CA LEU A 571 -25.21 21.18 16.10
C LEU A 571 -25.63 22.00 17.35
N PRO A 572 -26.42 21.41 18.27
CA PRO A 572 -26.71 22.03 19.56
C PRO A 572 -25.42 22.38 20.30
N GLN A 573 -25.42 23.43 21.13
CA GLN A 573 -24.21 23.91 21.83
C GLN A 573 -23.53 22.84 22.71
N SER A 574 -24.26 21.81 23.14
CA SER A 574 -23.73 20.69 23.91
C SER A 574 -23.08 19.58 23.07
N MET A 575 -23.13 19.66 21.74
CA MET A 575 -22.59 18.66 20.82
C MET A 575 -21.60 19.31 19.86
N THR A 576 -20.35 18.85 19.91
CA THR A 576 -19.31 19.24 18.95
C THR A 576 -18.79 18.01 18.22
N LEU A 577 -18.51 18.18 16.93
CA LEU A 577 -17.87 17.18 16.09
C LEU A 577 -16.38 17.51 16.00
N VAL A 578 -15.55 16.57 16.44
CA VAL A 578 -14.08 16.68 16.36
C VAL A 578 -13.64 16.77 14.90
N ASP A 579 -12.68 17.64 14.57
CA ASP A 579 -12.23 17.92 13.20
C ASP A 579 -11.88 16.67 12.39
N ILE A 580 -11.15 15.72 12.99
CA ILE A 580 -10.78 14.46 12.32
C ILE A 580 -12.02 13.64 11.98
N ALA A 581 -13.01 13.60 12.87
CA ALA A 581 -14.28 12.91 12.63
C ALA A 581 -15.09 13.62 11.54
N GLY A 582 -15.18 14.95 11.59
CA GLY A 582 -15.81 15.77 10.56
C GLY A 582 -15.18 15.54 9.18
N ALA A 583 -13.86 15.64 9.09
CA ALA A 583 -13.13 15.38 7.86
C ALA A 583 -13.34 13.96 7.34
N THR A 584 -13.31 12.95 8.21
CA THR A 584 -13.55 11.54 7.84
C THR A 584 -14.96 11.33 7.32
N ILE A 585 -15.98 11.92 7.96
CA ILE A 585 -17.38 11.84 7.54
C ILE A 585 -17.58 12.54 6.20
N GLY A 586 -17.12 13.78 6.06
CA GLY A 586 -17.23 14.54 4.80
C GLY A 586 -16.53 13.83 3.65
N PHE A 587 -15.32 13.32 3.89
CA PHE A 587 -14.57 12.57 2.88
C PHE A 587 -15.22 11.22 2.57
N ALA A 588 -15.79 10.52 3.57
CA ALA A 588 -16.52 9.27 3.34
C ALA A 588 -17.76 9.49 2.46
N LEU A 589 -18.53 10.56 2.71
CA LEU A 589 -19.67 10.94 1.90
C LEU A 589 -19.25 11.27 0.46
N PHE A 590 -18.21 12.08 0.30
CA PHE A 590 -17.67 12.40 -1.03
C PHE A 590 -17.20 11.15 -1.77
N SER A 591 -16.35 10.33 -1.14
CA SER A 591 -15.80 9.12 -1.73
C SER A 591 -16.89 8.07 -2.04
N ALA A 592 -17.96 8.00 -1.24
CA ALA A 592 -19.10 7.12 -1.49
C ALA A 592 -19.79 7.42 -2.83
N ALA A 593 -19.89 8.69 -3.24
CA ALA A 593 -20.49 9.06 -4.52
C ALA A 593 -19.66 8.58 -5.72
N TYR A 594 -18.34 8.74 -5.68
CA TYR A 594 -17.43 8.24 -6.71
C TYR A 594 -17.42 6.72 -6.77
N LEU A 595 -17.43 6.08 -5.60
CA LEU A 595 -17.48 4.64 -5.50
C LEU A 595 -18.80 4.07 -6.03
N ALA A 596 -19.92 4.72 -5.73
CA ALA A 596 -21.23 4.35 -6.24
C ALA A 596 -21.25 4.34 -7.78
N GLU A 597 -20.59 5.32 -8.40
CA GLU A 597 -20.48 5.36 -9.86
C GLU A 597 -19.63 4.21 -10.43
N ASN A 598 -18.49 3.93 -9.79
CA ASN A 598 -17.63 2.80 -10.18
C ASN A 598 -18.40 1.46 -10.10
N ILE A 599 -19.14 1.26 -9.00
CA ILE A 599 -19.96 0.07 -8.77
C ILE A 599 -21.14 0.02 -9.74
N ARG A 600 -21.77 1.15 -10.05
CA ARG A 600 -22.84 1.26 -11.06
C ARG A 600 -22.33 0.80 -12.43
N GLY A 601 -21.13 1.22 -12.83
CA GLY A 601 -20.47 0.75 -14.05
C GLY A 601 -20.29 -0.77 -14.05
N GLY A 602 -19.88 -1.35 -12.91
CA GLY A 602 -19.79 -2.80 -12.74
C GLY A 602 -21.14 -3.52 -12.80
N LEU A 603 -22.20 -2.95 -12.20
CA LEU A 603 -23.55 -3.51 -12.25
C LEU A 603 -24.08 -3.55 -13.69
N GLN A 604 -23.79 -2.53 -14.50
CA GLN A 604 -24.18 -2.48 -15.91
C GLN A 604 -23.41 -3.48 -16.78
N ALA A 605 -22.23 -3.92 -16.36
CA ALA A 605 -21.42 -4.91 -17.07
C ALA A 605 -21.91 -6.36 -16.86
N VAL A 606 -22.78 -6.62 -15.89
CA VAL A 606 -23.32 -7.96 -15.65
C VAL A 606 -24.30 -8.33 -16.77
N ARG A 607 -24.07 -9.48 -17.42
CA ARG A 607 -24.87 -9.95 -18.57
C ARG A 607 -26.33 -10.20 -18.16
N ARG A 608 -27.29 -9.83 -19.03
CA ARG A 608 -28.73 -10.05 -18.81
C ARG A 608 -29.11 -11.50 -18.51
N GLY A 609 -28.44 -12.47 -19.15
CA GLY A 609 -28.68 -13.90 -18.89
C GLY A 609 -28.51 -14.32 -17.42
N GLN A 610 -27.68 -13.62 -16.62
CA GLN A 610 -27.58 -13.89 -15.18
C GLN A 610 -28.85 -13.49 -14.44
N TYR A 611 -29.50 -12.41 -14.87
CA TYR A 611 -30.79 -11.96 -14.32
C TYR A 611 -31.91 -12.92 -14.72
N GLU A 612 -31.96 -13.30 -16.00
CA GLU A 612 -32.95 -14.25 -16.52
C GLU A 612 -32.83 -15.64 -15.86
N ALA A 613 -31.61 -16.14 -15.71
CA ALA A 613 -31.36 -17.42 -15.04
C ALA A 613 -31.76 -17.40 -13.56
N SER A 614 -31.47 -16.31 -12.85
CA SER A 614 -31.90 -16.18 -11.44
C SER A 614 -33.41 -16.07 -11.29
N ASP A 615 -34.09 -15.43 -12.24
CA ASP A 615 -35.54 -15.29 -12.24
C ASP A 615 -36.19 -16.67 -12.57
N ALA A 616 -35.58 -17.46 -13.46
CA ALA A 616 -36.02 -18.83 -13.78
C ALA A 616 -35.92 -19.81 -12.60
N VAL A 617 -34.95 -19.61 -11.70
CA VAL A 617 -34.79 -20.42 -10.47
C VAL A 617 -35.64 -19.86 -9.31
N GLY A 618 -36.40 -18.78 -9.53
CA GLY A 618 -37.31 -18.19 -8.55
C GLY A 618 -36.62 -17.41 -7.43
N LEU A 619 -35.40 -16.90 -7.65
CA LEU A 619 -34.70 -16.08 -6.66
C LEU A 619 -35.37 -14.72 -6.51
N THR A 620 -35.45 -14.22 -5.27
CA THR A 620 -35.93 -12.85 -5.02
C THR A 620 -34.93 -11.82 -5.57
N THR A 621 -35.38 -10.58 -5.81
CA THR A 621 -34.48 -9.51 -6.30
C THR A 621 -33.30 -9.29 -5.36
N VAL A 622 -33.49 -9.41 -4.04
CA VAL A 622 -32.43 -9.26 -3.04
C VAL A 622 -31.46 -10.46 -3.10
N GLN A 623 -31.97 -11.69 -3.19
CA GLN A 623 -31.14 -12.89 -3.33
C GLN A 623 -30.32 -12.86 -4.61
N ARG A 624 -30.96 -12.58 -5.76
CA ARG A 624 -30.30 -12.36 -7.05
C ARG A 624 -29.21 -11.30 -6.94
N THR A 625 -29.52 -10.17 -6.31
CA THR A 625 -28.56 -9.07 -6.17
C THR A 625 -27.37 -9.49 -5.31
N LEU A 626 -27.60 -10.02 -4.10
CA LEU A 626 -26.53 -10.32 -3.15
C LEU A 626 -25.69 -11.54 -3.53
N PHE A 627 -26.29 -12.57 -4.11
CA PHE A 627 -25.61 -13.85 -4.37
C PHE A 627 -25.05 -13.97 -5.78
N ILE A 628 -25.60 -13.23 -6.75
CA ILE A 628 -25.24 -13.39 -8.18
C ILE A 628 -24.71 -12.07 -8.74
N VAL A 629 -25.53 -11.02 -8.77
CA VAL A 629 -25.22 -9.79 -9.52
C VAL A 629 -24.15 -8.94 -8.83
N LEU A 630 -24.30 -8.63 -7.54
CA LEU A 630 -23.39 -7.77 -6.80
C LEU A 630 -21.97 -8.36 -6.70
N PRO A 631 -21.76 -9.66 -6.39
CA PRO A 631 -20.42 -10.25 -6.40
C PRO A 631 -19.75 -10.17 -7.77
N GLN A 632 -20.50 -10.37 -8.86
CA GLN A 632 -19.98 -10.25 -10.23
C GLN A 632 -19.67 -8.79 -10.58
N ALA A 633 -20.56 -7.86 -10.26
CA ALA A 633 -20.38 -6.43 -10.48
C ALA A 633 -19.19 -5.86 -9.71
N LEU A 634 -19.03 -6.25 -8.43
CA LEU A 634 -17.89 -5.88 -7.62
C LEU A 634 -16.61 -6.43 -8.22
N ARG A 635 -16.61 -7.69 -8.72
CA ARG A 635 -15.44 -8.27 -9.40
C ARG A 635 -15.03 -7.45 -10.63
N VAL A 636 -15.99 -7.02 -11.45
CA VAL A 636 -15.73 -6.16 -12.61
C VAL A 636 -15.24 -4.77 -12.20
N SER A 637 -15.69 -4.28 -11.04
CA SER A 637 -15.33 -2.96 -10.49
C SER A 637 -14.00 -2.95 -9.75
N ILE A 638 -13.35 -4.09 -9.49
CA ILE A 638 -12.09 -4.15 -8.72
C ILE A 638 -11.01 -3.18 -9.24
N PRO A 639 -10.70 -3.12 -10.55
CA PRO A 639 -9.70 -2.16 -11.05
C PRO A 639 -10.01 -0.70 -10.67
N PRO A 640 -11.19 -0.13 -11.01
CA PRO A 640 -11.51 1.24 -10.61
C PRO A 640 -11.66 1.41 -9.09
N LEU A 641 -12.09 0.39 -8.35
CA LEU A 641 -12.14 0.44 -6.88
C LEU A 641 -10.75 0.59 -6.25
N VAL A 642 -9.74 -0.12 -6.77
CA VAL A 642 -8.36 0.06 -6.27
C VAL A 642 -7.78 1.41 -6.69
N GLY A 643 -8.11 1.89 -7.89
CA GLY A 643 -7.82 3.27 -8.29
C GLY A 643 -8.38 4.29 -7.30
N GLN A 644 -9.62 4.09 -6.85
CA GLN A 644 -10.27 4.94 -5.84
C GLN A 644 -9.55 4.86 -4.49
N VAL A 645 -9.12 3.68 -4.04
CA VAL A 645 -8.33 3.52 -2.80
C VAL A 645 -7.04 4.34 -2.86
N ILE A 646 -6.32 4.27 -3.98
CA ILE A 646 -5.08 5.05 -4.19
C ILE A 646 -5.38 6.54 -4.23
N ALA A 647 -6.47 6.96 -4.87
CA ALA A 647 -6.89 8.35 -4.91
C ALA A 647 -7.23 8.87 -3.51
N THR A 648 -8.07 8.15 -2.75
CA THR A 648 -8.45 8.50 -1.38
C THR A 648 -7.22 8.63 -0.48
N PHE A 649 -6.25 7.71 -0.57
CA PHE A 649 -5.00 7.83 0.18
C PHE A 649 -4.22 9.09 -0.18
N LYS A 650 -4.11 9.48 -1.46
CA LYS A 650 -3.40 10.73 -1.82
C LYS A 650 -4.18 11.98 -1.39
N GLU A 651 -5.50 11.96 -1.56
CA GLU A 651 -6.39 13.09 -1.27
C GLU A 651 -6.49 13.41 0.23
N THR A 652 -6.07 12.51 1.14
CA THR A 652 -5.90 12.88 2.56
C THR A 652 -4.91 14.02 2.75
N SER A 653 -4.03 14.30 1.78
CA SER A 653 -3.15 15.47 1.85
C SER A 653 -3.93 16.79 1.86
N LEU A 654 -5.20 16.81 1.42
CA LEU A 654 -6.07 17.99 1.48
C LEU A 654 -6.50 18.32 2.91
N LEU A 655 -6.35 17.40 3.86
CA LEU A 655 -6.56 17.65 5.29
C LEU A 655 -5.66 18.80 5.79
N ALA A 656 -4.47 18.94 5.19
CA ALA A 656 -3.55 20.04 5.49
C ALA A 656 -4.18 21.42 5.34
N ILE A 657 -5.11 21.57 4.40
CA ILE A 657 -5.76 22.84 4.06
C ILE A 657 -6.78 23.23 5.14
N VAL A 658 -7.52 22.25 5.69
CA VAL A 658 -8.53 22.47 6.73
C VAL A 658 -7.95 22.51 8.15
N GLY A 659 -6.62 22.59 8.29
CA GLY A 659 -5.97 22.79 9.58
C GLY A 659 -5.56 21.52 10.31
N ILE A 660 -5.92 20.34 9.80
CA ILE A 660 -5.59 19.05 10.43
C ILE A 660 -4.10 18.74 10.22
N PHE A 661 -3.41 18.35 11.29
CA PHE A 661 -1.98 17.99 11.30
C PHE A 661 -1.70 16.64 10.65
N ASP A 662 -2.06 16.48 9.37
CA ASP A 662 -1.74 15.32 8.57
C ASP A 662 -0.26 15.28 8.17
N PHE A 663 0.14 14.21 7.47
CA PHE A 663 1.53 14.00 7.08
C PHE A 663 2.10 15.15 6.25
N LEU A 664 1.29 15.72 5.34
CA LEU A 664 1.71 16.86 4.52
C LEU A 664 1.85 18.14 5.34
N ARG A 665 0.86 18.47 6.19
CA ARG A 665 0.88 19.71 6.98
C ARG A 665 2.05 19.75 7.95
N ILE A 666 2.39 18.62 8.57
CA ILE A 666 3.53 18.56 9.48
C ILE A 666 4.82 18.90 8.74
N ALA A 667 5.03 18.32 7.57
CA ALA A 667 6.22 18.59 6.77
C ALA A 667 6.28 20.03 6.22
N ASP A 668 5.16 20.60 5.79
CA ASP A 668 5.15 21.94 5.20
C ASP A 668 5.15 23.07 6.25
N LYS A 669 4.38 22.92 7.34
CA LYS A 669 4.11 24.01 8.29
C LYS A 669 4.73 23.83 9.66
N VAL A 670 4.72 22.61 10.21
CA VAL A 670 5.18 22.39 11.60
C VAL A 670 6.69 22.41 11.67
N ILE A 671 7.38 21.65 10.80
CA ILE A 671 8.84 21.57 10.79
C ILE A 671 9.44 22.94 10.47
N SER A 672 8.95 23.59 9.42
CA SER A 672 9.50 24.86 8.94
C SER A 672 9.20 26.08 9.83
N ALA A 673 8.35 25.92 10.86
CA ALA A 673 8.05 26.95 11.85
C ALA A 673 8.92 26.84 13.12
N GLN A 674 9.69 25.75 13.28
CA GLN A 674 10.63 25.61 14.38
C GLN A 674 11.81 26.57 14.17
N SER A 675 12.27 27.25 15.21
CA SER A 675 13.40 28.19 15.14
C SER A 675 14.66 27.55 14.54
N GLU A 676 14.89 26.28 14.85
CA GLU A 676 16.02 25.48 14.36
C GLU A 676 15.95 25.13 12.85
N PHE A 677 14.75 25.11 12.26
CA PHE A 677 14.52 24.70 10.86
C PHE A 677 13.70 25.73 10.08
N LEU A 678 13.83 27.00 10.45
CA LEU A 678 13.03 28.08 9.88
C LEU A 678 13.21 28.13 8.36
N GLY A 679 12.12 28.01 7.61
CA GLY A 679 12.13 28.05 6.14
C GLY A 679 12.50 26.72 5.44
N VAL A 680 12.90 25.68 6.19
CA VAL A 680 13.22 24.35 5.65
C VAL A 680 11.94 23.57 5.33
N LYS A 681 11.46 23.67 4.09
CA LYS A 681 10.23 23.00 3.63
C LYS A 681 10.47 21.89 2.62
N ARG A 682 11.46 22.08 1.73
CA ARG A 682 11.63 21.25 0.53
C ARG A 682 11.97 19.80 0.87
N GLU A 683 12.81 19.61 1.89
CA GLU A 683 13.28 18.33 2.41
C GLU A 683 12.11 17.52 2.97
N GLY A 684 11.26 18.16 3.79
CA GLY A 684 10.05 17.55 4.35
C GLY A 684 9.05 17.17 3.26
N LEU A 685 8.80 18.07 2.30
CA LEU A 685 7.89 17.81 1.18
C LEU A 685 8.38 16.68 0.27
N LEU A 686 9.69 16.61 -0.02
CA LEU A 686 10.26 15.54 -0.82
C LEU A 686 10.16 14.19 -0.09
N PHE A 687 10.46 14.17 1.21
CA PHE A 687 10.29 12.98 2.04
C PHE A 687 8.83 12.49 2.03
N VAL A 688 7.88 13.38 2.29
CA VAL A 688 6.45 13.06 2.27
C VAL A 688 6.01 12.55 0.90
N SER A 689 6.44 13.20 -0.18
CA SER A 689 6.12 12.81 -1.56
C SER A 689 6.64 11.41 -1.89
N PHE A 690 7.86 11.09 -1.47
CA PHE A 690 8.45 9.77 -1.64
C PHE A 690 7.65 8.68 -0.92
N ILE A 691 7.22 8.94 0.32
CA ILE A 691 6.40 8.01 1.08
C ILE A 691 5.01 7.83 0.43
N TYR A 692 4.34 8.90 0.02
CA TYR A 692 3.08 8.80 -0.72
C TYR A 692 3.25 7.99 -2.01
N TRP A 693 4.32 8.24 -2.77
CA TRP A 693 4.64 7.50 -3.99
C TRP A 693 4.90 6.02 -3.71
N LEU A 694 5.69 5.70 -2.68
CA LEU A 694 6.00 4.32 -2.30
C LEU A 694 4.73 3.52 -2.01
N PHE A 695 3.81 4.09 -1.21
CA PHE A 695 2.53 3.44 -0.90
C PHE A 695 1.64 3.30 -2.13
N ALA A 696 1.47 4.38 -2.90
CA ALA A 696 0.65 4.36 -4.12
C ALA A 696 1.19 3.36 -5.16
N TYR A 697 2.51 3.29 -5.36
CA TYR A 697 3.15 2.34 -6.26
C TYR A 697 2.91 0.90 -5.82
N ASN A 698 3.05 0.60 -4.52
CA ASN A 698 2.80 -0.75 -3.99
C ASN A 698 1.33 -1.16 -4.15
N MET A 699 0.39 -0.27 -3.84
CA MET A 699 -1.04 -0.51 -4.05
C MET A 699 -1.37 -0.73 -5.53
N SER A 700 -0.82 0.09 -6.43
CA SER A 700 -1.02 -0.04 -7.88
C SER A 700 -0.50 -1.37 -8.41
N LYS A 701 0.72 -1.77 -8.03
CA LYS A 701 1.30 -3.06 -8.41
C LYS A 701 0.50 -4.24 -7.89
N HIS A 702 -0.09 -4.11 -6.70
CA HIS A 702 -1.00 -5.12 -6.16
C HIS A 702 -2.30 -5.20 -6.97
N SER A 703 -2.89 -4.06 -7.38
CA SER A 703 -4.09 -4.03 -8.22
C SER A 703 -3.85 -4.72 -9.55
N GLN A 704 -2.76 -4.40 -10.26
CA GLN A 704 -2.44 -5.03 -11.55
C GLN A 704 -2.32 -6.57 -11.44
N ARG A 705 -1.76 -7.06 -10.33
CA ARG A 705 -1.69 -8.51 -10.05
C ARG A 705 -3.07 -9.10 -9.80
N LEU A 706 -3.92 -8.39 -9.04
CA LEU A 706 -5.29 -8.80 -8.75
C LEU A 706 -6.13 -8.83 -10.02
N GLU A 707 -6.04 -7.82 -10.88
CA GLU A 707 -6.72 -7.70 -12.17
C GLU A 707 -6.38 -8.86 -13.10
N LYS A 708 -5.09 -9.19 -13.23
CA LYS A 708 -4.62 -10.35 -14.00
C LYS A 708 -5.17 -11.67 -13.45
N ARG A 709 -5.15 -11.86 -12.13
CA ARG A 709 -5.67 -13.08 -11.49
C ARG A 709 -7.18 -13.25 -11.65
N LEU A 710 -7.91 -12.15 -11.76
CA LEU A 710 -9.36 -12.16 -11.91
C LEU A 710 -9.80 -12.17 -13.37
N GLY A 711 -8.88 -12.07 -14.33
CA GLY A 711 -9.19 -12.01 -15.76
C GLY A 711 -9.97 -10.75 -16.15
N VAL A 712 -9.83 -9.65 -15.39
CA VAL A 712 -10.56 -8.39 -15.62
C VAL A 712 -9.69 -7.35 -16.36
N GLY A 713 -8.37 -7.58 -16.39
CA GLY A 713 -7.38 -6.72 -17.06
C GLY A 713 -7.11 -7.04 -18.54
N GLU A 714 -7.78 -8.04 -19.10
CA GLU A 714 -7.72 -8.36 -20.53
C GLU A 714 -9.09 -7.97 -21.10
N ARG A 715 -9.12 -6.84 -21.80
CA ARG A 715 -10.30 -6.33 -22.52
C ARG A 715 -10.04 -6.36 -24.00
#